data_AF-A0AAD5K0W4-F1
#
_entry.id   AF-A0AAD5K0W4-F1
#
_cell.length_a   1.000
_cell.length_b   1.000
_cell.length_c   1.000
_cell.angle_alpha   90.00
_cell.angle_beta   90.00
_cell.angle_gamma   90.00
#
_symmetry.space_group_name_H-M   'P 1'
#
loop_
_entity.id
_entity.type
_entity.pdbx_description
1 polymer ?
#
loop_
_entity_poly.entity_id
_entity_poly.type
_entity_poly.pdbx_seq_one_letter_code
_entity_poly.pdbx_strand_id
1 'polypeptide(L)'
;MPRNIPCRACQKRQKGCFWSPNSNVCIRCAKRNIECIVVSRQNNQRQHRQNEEDQEQGRQEQLHNDFIDNNNNYRHSDLMPKEFVKDSLEYWHYQVQQLEKELAQTEKIIRQYNSNSNNPNNNNNKELSPKQQEQMEWKLTVENGLVKLHTTINTMEELLMYSHASIRYLSPFQSLFKDLSSSSPSSSKRTIQFENSIFSTVILRAFRFLFSQATVRHSLTKNSNSKDFLLLPDDVDDNIHSHDMNFHNGSSLLPSPPLQYRAAPSVAPSDIRDIIDELVQVYINHRNPTHAFLHTPSFIKHYNSPTTDPLSCPVTLALCTDTICTTRRLDQNAYPSSKRRYLAQFFYQRCKKFLTEIFDDPDHRLETIVTISFLKHYVLFVRLRPMEARRMLTIAYLLCKDLYQEKHQQQSYLTGGNDNININEIISKRLVQRHLLHTESMLNMISFINNETIFSPIPSVTFLEKLPDEDHEITGLYIDINNRLIQLSNNFYMRIVTGPERLDRKLETISMETIIRCDEIIREWWTTTPERLRLCSDLFNEDVKLVTETDWVKAIIFCFAHVNIMRVHVCLVKPIFPTNRNGSQQEDCINSMDDNINPELLHSIREQARETVLRSCELMLNVMIQMLNSPNDMPSMITFELVSRAMHVLITAAGPNIPISIHRKFYQCINAIHSLFPSDTLTIPTSLSPLNAIVTKQQEGGDFTVYQKYPLPGYSLFVDIINISCAHLQSHFVRSSNDPSYLTRFINSIDSFFSPA
;
A
#
# COMPACT_ATOMS: atom_id res chain seq x y z
N MET A 1 -40.45 -26.77 6.69
CA MET A 1 -39.07 -27.15 7.10
C MET A 1 -38.09 -26.23 6.39
N PRO A 2 -37.10 -25.64 7.09
CA PRO A 2 -36.05 -24.85 6.44
C PRO A 2 -35.27 -25.75 5.49
N ARG A 3 -35.24 -25.38 4.21
CA ARG A 3 -34.42 -26.06 3.20
C ARG A 3 -32.96 -25.68 3.47
N ASN A 4 -32.22 -26.52 4.21
CA ASN A 4 -30.79 -26.32 4.48
C ASN A 4 -29.88 -26.53 3.24
N ILE A 5 -30.46 -26.68 2.05
CA ILE A 5 -29.72 -26.95 0.81
C ILE A 5 -29.70 -25.66 -0.01
N PRO A 6 -28.52 -25.13 -0.36
CA PRO A 6 -28.43 -23.98 -1.24
C PRO A 6 -28.98 -24.31 -2.63
N CYS A 7 -29.64 -23.34 -3.27
CA CYS A 7 -30.02 -23.48 -4.68
C CYS A 7 -28.76 -23.53 -5.56
N ARG A 8 -28.90 -24.03 -6.80
CA ARG A 8 -27.78 -24.20 -7.74
C ARG A 8 -27.01 -22.90 -7.96
N ALA A 9 -27.72 -21.78 -8.10
CA ALA A 9 -27.12 -20.46 -8.28
C ALA A 9 -26.31 -20.03 -7.05
N CYS A 10 -26.85 -20.18 -5.84
CA CYS A 10 -26.14 -19.88 -4.59
C CYS A 10 -24.96 -20.83 -4.35
N GLN A 11 -25.10 -22.12 -4.70
CA GLN A 11 -24.04 -23.12 -4.58
C GLN A 11 -22.88 -22.82 -5.54
N LYS A 12 -23.16 -22.54 -6.82
CA LYS A 12 -22.15 -22.16 -7.82
C LYS A 12 -21.37 -20.92 -7.39
N ARG A 13 -22.04 -19.98 -6.72
CA ARG A 13 -21.44 -18.73 -6.21
C ARG A 13 -20.84 -18.87 -4.80
N GLN A 14 -20.95 -20.03 -4.16
CA GLN A 14 -20.51 -20.31 -2.79
C GLN A 14 -21.11 -19.36 -1.72
N LYS A 15 -22.43 -19.15 -1.75
CA LYS A 15 -23.11 -18.18 -0.88
C LYS A 15 -24.22 -18.78 -0.05
N GLY A 16 -24.45 -18.15 1.12
CA GLY A 16 -25.59 -18.43 1.97
C GLY A 16 -26.90 -18.31 1.18
N CYS A 17 -27.71 -19.37 1.24
CA CYS A 17 -28.97 -19.47 0.52
C CYS A 17 -30.11 -19.47 1.53
N PHE A 18 -30.75 -18.32 1.70
CA PHE A 18 -31.83 -18.14 2.66
C PHE A 18 -33.18 -18.24 1.95
N TRP A 19 -34.10 -19.00 2.54
CA TRP A 19 -35.43 -19.24 1.98
C TRP A 19 -36.46 -18.60 2.89
N SER A 20 -37.34 -17.75 2.34
CA SER A 20 -38.54 -17.34 3.05
C SER A 20 -39.46 -18.54 3.24
N PRO A 21 -40.22 -18.63 4.35
CA PRO A 21 -41.24 -19.66 4.52
C PRO A 21 -42.15 -19.72 3.29
N ASN A 22 -42.37 -20.93 2.75
CA ASN A 22 -43.21 -21.20 1.58
C ASN A 22 -42.73 -20.60 0.24
N SER A 23 -41.54 -20.00 0.16
CA SER A 23 -40.99 -19.55 -1.12
C SER A 23 -40.32 -20.68 -1.90
N ASN A 24 -40.54 -20.72 -3.22
CA ASN A 24 -39.81 -21.58 -4.14
C ASN A 24 -38.53 -20.94 -4.72
N VAL A 25 -38.25 -19.69 -4.33
CA VAL A 25 -37.05 -18.94 -4.73
C VAL A 25 -36.34 -18.48 -3.46
N CYS A 26 -35.03 -18.68 -3.36
CA CYS A 26 -34.27 -18.15 -2.23
C CYS A 26 -34.25 -16.61 -2.30
N ILE A 27 -34.19 -15.94 -1.14
CA ILE A 27 -34.23 -14.48 -1.01
C ILE A 27 -33.20 -13.81 -1.93
N ARG A 28 -32.00 -14.40 -2.04
CA ARG A 28 -30.92 -13.87 -2.88
C ARG A 28 -31.24 -13.96 -4.37
N CYS A 29 -31.68 -15.12 -4.86
CA CYS A 29 -32.07 -15.28 -6.26
C CYS A 29 -33.28 -14.43 -6.62
N ALA A 30 -34.26 -14.32 -5.71
CA ALA A 30 -35.43 -13.46 -5.89
C ALA A 30 -35.02 -11.98 -6.04
N LYS A 31 -34.15 -11.48 -5.16
CA LYS A 31 -33.62 -10.11 -5.23
C LYS A 31 -32.85 -9.83 -6.52
N ARG A 32 -32.13 -10.82 -7.05
CA ARG A 32 -31.32 -10.66 -8.28
C ARG A 32 -32.04 -11.01 -9.56
N ASN A 33 -33.30 -11.42 -9.48
CA ASN A 33 -34.04 -11.95 -10.63
C ASN A 33 -33.28 -13.10 -11.34
N ILE A 34 -32.60 -13.96 -10.57
CA ILE A 34 -31.87 -15.13 -11.06
C ILE A 34 -32.75 -16.37 -10.87
N GLU A 35 -32.76 -17.26 -11.86
CA GLU A 35 -33.46 -18.53 -11.76
C GLU A 35 -32.96 -19.36 -10.57
N CYS A 36 -33.84 -19.59 -9.59
CA CYS A 36 -33.51 -20.32 -8.37
C CYS A 36 -33.84 -21.81 -8.51
N ILE A 37 -32.87 -22.58 -8.99
CA ILE A 37 -33.05 -24.03 -9.14
C ILE A 37 -32.75 -24.73 -7.81
N VAL A 38 -33.78 -25.33 -7.19
CA VAL A 38 -33.61 -26.17 -5.99
C VAL A 38 -32.86 -27.44 -6.38
N VAL A 39 -31.71 -27.68 -5.76
CA VAL A 39 -30.97 -28.93 -5.99
C VAL A 39 -31.58 -30.02 -5.12
N SER A 40 -32.19 -31.05 -5.73
CA SER A 40 -32.61 -32.24 -5.00
C SER A 40 -31.37 -33.02 -4.53
N ARG A 41 -31.42 -33.63 -3.34
CA ARG A 41 -30.28 -34.38 -2.78
C ARG A 41 -29.74 -35.47 -3.73
N GLN A 42 -30.62 -36.07 -4.53
CA GLN A 42 -30.25 -37.12 -5.49
C GLN A 42 -29.50 -36.58 -6.72
N ASN A 43 -29.82 -35.36 -7.19
CA ASN A 43 -29.11 -34.75 -8.32
C ASN A 43 -27.73 -34.22 -7.92
N ASN A 44 -27.54 -33.83 -6.64
CA ASN A 44 -26.30 -33.24 -6.16
C ASN A 44 -25.11 -34.23 -6.20
N GLN A 45 -25.34 -35.51 -5.93
CA GLN A 45 -24.26 -36.53 -5.98
C GLN A 45 -23.81 -36.87 -7.39
N ARG A 46 -24.71 -36.85 -8.38
CA ARG A 46 -24.36 -37.09 -9.78
C ARG A 46 -23.64 -35.88 -10.38
N GLN A 47 -24.11 -34.68 -10.08
CA GLN A 47 -23.48 -33.44 -10.55
C GLN A 47 -22.13 -33.15 -9.87
N HIS A 48 -21.90 -33.57 -8.62
CA HIS A 48 -20.60 -33.38 -7.98
C HIS A 48 -19.49 -34.13 -8.73
N ARG A 49 -19.74 -35.39 -9.10
CA ARG A 49 -18.78 -36.18 -9.89
C ARG A 49 -18.53 -35.57 -11.26
N GLN A 50 -19.58 -35.11 -11.91
CA GLN A 50 -19.49 -34.53 -13.25
C GLN A 50 -18.75 -33.18 -13.25
N ASN A 51 -18.98 -32.34 -12.23
CA ASN A 51 -18.25 -31.09 -12.07
C ASN A 51 -16.77 -31.29 -11.67
N GLU A 52 -16.44 -32.36 -10.94
CA GLU A 52 -15.05 -32.72 -10.63
C GLU A 52 -14.30 -33.17 -11.89
N GLU A 53 -14.96 -33.96 -12.76
CA GLU A 53 -14.42 -34.36 -14.06
C GLU A 53 -14.22 -33.15 -14.99
N ASP A 54 -15.22 -32.26 -15.09
CA ASP A 54 -15.13 -31.05 -15.93
C ASP A 54 -14.08 -30.05 -15.40
N GLN A 55 -13.90 -29.92 -14.07
CA GLN A 55 -12.87 -29.07 -13.48
C GLN A 55 -11.46 -29.61 -13.72
N GLU A 56 -11.27 -30.93 -13.63
CA GLU A 56 -9.98 -31.55 -13.87
C GLU A 56 -9.58 -31.43 -15.35
N GLN A 57 -10.54 -31.61 -16.26
CA GLN A 57 -10.33 -31.45 -17.69
C GLN A 57 -10.00 -29.99 -18.06
N GLY A 58 -10.70 -29.02 -17.46
CA GLY A 58 -10.41 -27.59 -17.64
C GLY A 58 -9.04 -27.17 -17.10
N ARG A 59 -8.59 -27.74 -15.96
CA ARG A 59 -7.22 -27.49 -15.45
C ARG A 59 -6.14 -28.03 -16.37
N GLN A 60 -6.36 -29.20 -16.97
CA GLN A 60 -5.40 -29.79 -17.91
C GLN A 60 -5.29 -28.99 -19.21
N GLU A 61 -6.40 -28.49 -19.76
CA GLU A 61 -6.39 -27.57 -20.90
C GLU A 61 -5.74 -26.24 -20.55
N GLN A 62 -5.99 -25.70 -19.37
CA GLN A 62 -5.37 -24.45 -18.92
C GLN A 62 -3.84 -24.59 -18.77
N LEU A 63 -3.36 -25.68 -18.18
CA LEU A 63 -1.92 -25.98 -18.10
C LEU A 63 -1.28 -26.17 -19.48
N HIS A 64 -2.02 -26.77 -20.43
CA HIS A 64 -1.55 -26.93 -21.81
C HIS A 64 -1.46 -25.59 -22.55
N ASN A 65 -2.46 -24.71 -22.37
CA ASN A 65 -2.48 -23.39 -22.98
C ASN A 65 -1.43 -22.46 -22.37
N ASP A 66 -1.23 -22.48 -21.05
CA ASP A 66 -0.17 -21.72 -20.37
C ASP A 66 1.24 -22.14 -20.84
N PHE A 67 1.43 -23.42 -21.20
CA PHE A 67 2.68 -23.92 -21.78
C PHE A 67 2.90 -23.43 -23.22
N ILE A 68 1.83 -23.31 -24.02
CA ILE A 68 1.89 -22.78 -25.39
C ILE A 68 2.10 -21.26 -25.39
N ASP A 69 1.41 -20.52 -24.52
CA ASP A 69 1.47 -19.06 -24.44
C ASP A 69 2.82 -18.56 -23.92
N ASN A 70 3.44 -19.27 -22.96
CA ASN A 70 4.80 -18.96 -22.52
C ASN A 70 5.85 -19.11 -23.63
N ASN A 71 5.63 -19.98 -24.62
CA ASN A 71 6.52 -20.13 -25.77
C ASN A 71 6.28 -19.07 -26.86
N ASN A 72 5.06 -18.54 -26.99
CA ASN A 72 4.72 -17.55 -28.01
C ASN A 72 4.93 -16.09 -27.57
N ASN A 73 4.88 -15.78 -26.26
CA ASN A 73 5.07 -14.44 -25.73
C ASN A 73 6.48 -13.84 -25.94
N TYR A 74 7.48 -14.63 -26.37
CA TYR A 74 8.82 -14.13 -26.70
C TYR A 74 8.95 -13.53 -28.11
N ARG A 75 7.91 -13.62 -28.97
CA ARG A 75 8.03 -13.22 -30.39
C ARG A 75 7.42 -11.86 -30.78
N HIS A 76 6.72 -11.14 -29.90
CA HIS A 76 6.02 -9.88 -30.28
C HIS A 76 6.51 -8.62 -29.53
N SER A 77 7.77 -8.23 -29.78
CA SER A 77 8.39 -6.98 -29.31
C SER A 77 8.58 -5.95 -30.45
N ASP A 78 7.54 -5.71 -31.26
CA ASP A 78 7.62 -4.81 -32.43
C ASP A 78 7.10 -3.37 -32.20
N LEU A 79 6.82 -2.96 -30.95
CA LEU A 79 6.41 -1.58 -30.63
C LEU A 79 7.41 -0.80 -29.76
N MET A 80 8.59 -1.36 -29.51
CA MET A 80 9.73 -0.62 -28.96
C MET A 80 10.57 -0.09 -30.13
N PRO A 81 11.12 1.15 -30.09
CA PRO A 81 12.08 1.60 -31.09
C PRO A 81 13.16 0.54 -31.27
N LYS A 82 13.46 0.13 -32.51
CA LYS A 82 14.41 -0.96 -32.79
C LYS A 82 15.78 -0.73 -32.13
N GLU A 83 16.15 0.53 -31.97
CA GLU A 83 17.34 0.99 -31.24
C GLU A 83 17.26 0.64 -29.75
N PHE A 84 16.12 0.86 -29.08
CA PHE A 84 15.93 0.52 -27.67
C PHE A 84 15.97 -1.00 -27.41
N VAL A 85 15.40 -1.80 -28.32
CA VAL A 85 15.47 -3.26 -28.21
C VAL A 85 16.90 -3.75 -28.40
N LYS A 86 17.63 -3.19 -29.36
CA LYS A 86 19.03 -3.53 -29.61
C LYS A 86 19.92 -3.17 -28.42
N ASP A 87 19.79 -1.97 -27.87
CA ASP A 87 20.57 -1.51 -26.71
C ASP A 87 20.25 -2.35 -25.47
N SER A 88 18.98 -2.71 -25.29
CA SER A 88 18.56 -3.61 -24.22
C SER A 88 19.13 -5.02 -24.41
N LEU A 89 19.15 -5.55 -25.64
CA LEU A 89 19.66 -6.88 -25.95
C LEU A 89 21.20 -6.96 -25.77
N GLU A 90 21.94 -5.96 -26.23
CA GLU A 90 23.39 -5.84 -26.03
C GLU A 90 23.72 -5.73 -24.54
N TYR A 91 22.94 -4.96 -23.79
CA TYR A 91 23.05 -4.89 -22.34
C TYR A 91 22.79 -6.23 -21.64
N TRP A 92 21.72 -6.95 -22.01
CA TRP A 92 21.44 -8.27 -21.44
C TRP A 92 22.51 -9.30 -21.81
N HIS A 93 23.06 -9.26 -23.02
CA HIS A 93 24.19 -10.11 -23.41
C HIS A 93 25.44 -9.83 -22.56
N TYR A 94 25.73 -8.56 -22.29
CA TYR A 94 26.83 -8.19 -21.40
C TYR A 94 26.62 -8.73 -19.98
N GLN A 95 25.40 -8.63 -19.43
CA GLN A 95 25.07 -9.16 -18.10
C GLN A 95 25.20 -10.67 -18.02
N VAL A 96 24.71 -11.41 -19.03
CA VAL A 96 24.87 -12.87 -19.11
C VAL A 96 26.35 -13.25 -19.14
N GLN A 97 27.19 -12.54 -19.89
CA GLN A 97 28.64 -12.79 -19.92
C GLN A 97 29.32 -12.53 -18.56
N GLN A 98 28.90 -11.52 -17.80
CA GLN A 98 29.45 -11.28 -16.46
C GLN A 98 29.04 -12.38 -15.48
N LEU A 99 27.78 -12.81 -15.51
CA LEU A 99 27.30 -13.94 -14.71
C LEU A 99 28.02 -15.25 -15.06
N GLU A 100 28.27 -15.52 -16.34
CA GLU A 100 29.04 -16.68 -16.79
C GLU A 100 30.49 -16.66 -16.24
N LYS A 101 31.12 -15.48 -16.20
CA LYS A 101 32.47 -15.32 -15.60
C LYS A 101 32.46 -15.56 -14.09
N GLU A 102 31.48 -15.02 -13.37
CA GLU A 102 31.35 -15.24 -11.92
C GLU A 102 31.06 -16.70 -11.59
N LEU A 103 30.21 -17.36 -12.38
CA LEU A 103 29.95 -18.80 -12.25
C LEU A 103 31.23 -19.61 -12.47
N ALA A 104 31.97 -19.34 -13.54
CA ALA A 104 33.24 -20.01 -13.82
C ALA A 104 34.27 -19.81 -12.69
N GLN A 105 34.30 -18.61 -12.09
CA GLN A 105 35.16 -18.31 -10.96
C GLN A 105 34.74 -19.06 -9.68
N THR A 106 33.43 -19.14 -9.43
CA THR A 106 32.86 -19.88 -8.30
C THR A 106 33.11 -21.38 -8.43
N GLU A 107 32.91 -21.95 -9.62
CA GLU A 107 33.25 -23.34 -9.90
C GLU A 107 34.74 -23.63 -9.67
N LYS A 108 35.62 -22.69 -10.03
CA LYS A 108 37.06 -22.81 -9.78
C LYS A 108 37.36 -22.84 -8.28
N ILE A 109 36.69 -22.00 -7.47
CA ILE A 109 36.82 -21.99 -6.00
C ILE A 109 36.33 -23.32 -5.41
N ILE A 110 35.19 -23.83 -5.86
CA ILE A 110 34.64 -25.12 -5.40
C ILE A 110 35.59 -26.27 -5.74
N ARG A 111 36.17 -26.28 -6.94
CA ARG A 111 37.18 -27.29 -7.34
C ARG A 111 38.44 -27.20 -6.49
N GLN A 112 38.92 -26.00 -6.18
CA GLN A 112 40.07 -25.81 -5.29
C GLN A 112 39.78 -26.30 -3.86
N TYR A 113 38.58 -26.02 -3.34
CA TYR A 113 38.16 -26.47 -2.01
C TYR A 113 38.07 -28.00 -1.94
N ASN A 114 37.46 -28.64 -2.95
CA ASN A 114 37.35 -30.09 -3.01
C ASN A 114 38.71 -30.79 -3.21
N SER A 115 39.64 -30.14 -3.91
CA SER A 115 41.02 -30.64 -4.06
C SER A 115 41.80 -30.60 -2.75
N ASN A 116 41.52 -29.60 -1.89
CA ASN A 116 42.13 -29.48 -0.57
C ASN A 116 41.48 -30.39 0.49
N SER A 117 40.21 -30.74 0.33
CA SER A 117 39.45 -31.59 1.27
C SER A 117 39.82 -33.09 1.18
N ASN A 118 40.34 -33.55 0.03
CA ASN A 118 40.69 -34.95 -0.18
C ASN A 118 42.11 -35.34 0.30
N ASN A 119 42.65 -34.69 1.34
CA ASN A 119 43.93 -35.07 1.91
C ASN A 119 43.75 -36.24 2.90
N PRO A 120 44.20 -37.48 2.62
CA PRO A 120 43.74 -38.69 3.29
C PRO A 120 44.38 -38.98 4.68
N ASN A 121 44.89 -37.97 5.37
CA ASN A 121 45.67 -38.16 6.61
C ASN A 121 44.95 -37.67 7.88
N ASN A 122 43.72 -38.12 8.13
CA ASN A 122 43.17 -38.03 9.48
C ASN A 122 42.17 -39.16 9.79
N ASN A 123 42.72 -40.35 10.01
CA ASN A 123 42.03 -41.43 10.72
C ASN A 123 42.13 -41.17 12.22
N ASN A 124 41.00 -40.89 12.89
CA ASN A 124 40.75 -41.33 14.25
C ASN A 124 39.26 -41.22 14.64
N ASN A 125 38.63 -42.40 14.65
CA ASN A 125 37.43 -42.87 15.37
C ASN A 125 36.70 -41.93 16.33
N LYS A 126 35.34 -41.93 16.25
CA LYS A 126 34.51 -42.47 17.34
C LYS A 126 33.05 -42.72 16.91
N GLU A 127 32.65 -43.98 17.04
CA GLU A 127 31.25 -44.44 17.04
C GLU A 127 30.47 -43.85 18.23
N LEU A 128 29.24 -43.41 17.98
CA LEU A 128 28.20 -43.21 18.98
C LEU A 128 26.80 -43.47 18.39
N SER A 129 26.13 -44.44 19.00
CA SER A 129 24.72 -44.88 19.01
C SER A 129 23.62 -44.07 18.26
N PRO A 130 22.65 -44.74 17.59
CA PRO A 130 21.56 -44.09 16.87
C PRO A 130 20.32 -43.88 17.76
N LYS A 131 19.89 -42.63 17.90
CA LYS A 131 18.49 -42.21 18.16
C LYS A 131 18.40 -40.69 18.32
N GLN A 132 18.66 -39.94 17.25
CA GLN A 132 18.33 -38.52 17.19
C GLN A 132 17.84 -38.20 15.78
N GLN A 133 16.80 -37.36 15.71
CA GLN A 133 16.20 -36.85 14.48
C GLN A 133 17.29 -36.39 13.52
N GLU A 134 17.51 -37.14 12.44
CA GLU A 134 18.32 -36.67 11.31
C GLU A 134 17.67 -35.39 10.79
N GLN A 135 18.32 -34.26 11.03
CA GLN A 135 18.01 -33.04 10.30
C GLN A 135 18.25 -33.35 8.83
N MET A 136 17.17 -33.38 8.04
CA MET A 136 17.28 -33.62 6.60
C MET A 136 18.18 -32.55 5.99
N GLU A 137 19.29 -33.00 5.42
CA GLU A 137 20.26 -32.13 4.75
C GLU A 137 19.79 -31.93 3.30
N TRP A 138 19.46 -30.69 2.96
CA TRP A 138 18.98 -30.32 1.63
C TRP A 138 20.17 -29.83 0.82
N LYS A 139 20.51 -30.52 -0.26
CA LYS A 139 21.66 -30.16 -1.10
C LYS A 139 21.18 -29.53 -2.40
N LEU A 140 21.41 -28.23 -2.56
CA LEU A 140 21.18 -27.54 -3.83
C LEU A 140 22.38 -27.75 -4.75
N THR A 141 22.13 -28.14 -5.99
CA THR A 141 23.13 -28.23 -7.07
C THR A 141 22.63 -27.46 -8.29
N VAL A 142 23.55 -27.04 -9.16
CA VAL A 142 23.21 -26.44 -10.46
C VAL A 142 23.83 -27.35 -11.52
N GLU A 143 22.98 -27.95 -12.34
CA GLU A 143 23.41 -28.84 -13.43
C GLU A 143 22.82 -28.33 -14.75
N ASN A 144 23.68 -27.98 -15.70
CA ASN A 144 23.30 -27.44 -17.02
C ASN A 144 22.39 -26.19 -16.94
N GLY A 145 22.69 -25.28 -16.01
CA GLY A 145 21.90 -24.06 -15.82
C GLY A 145 20.57 -24.26 -15.09
N LEU A 146 20.26 -25.47 -14.64
CA LEU A 146 19.06 -25.77 -13.85
C LEU A 146 19.44 -26.01 -12.38
N VAL A 147 18.78 -25.29 -11.47
CA VAL A 147 18.90 -25.49 -10.03
C VAL A 147 18.14 -26.76 -9.64
N LYS A 148 18.84 -27.77 -9.16
CA LYS A 148 18.28 -29.03 -8.65
C LYS A 148 18.41 -29.07 -7.14
N LEU A 149 17.31 -29.39 -6.46
CA LEU A 149 17.30 -29.64 -5.02
C LEU A 149 17.35 -31.15 -4.81
N HIS A 150 18.47 -31.67 -4.31
CA HIS A 150 18.58 -33.04 -3.85
C HIS A 150 17.99 -33.14 -2.44
N THR A 151 16.95 -33.96 -2.32
CA THR A 151 16.29 -34.26 -1.05
C THR A 151 16.35 -35.76 -0.82
N THR A 152 16.27 -36.18 0.43
CA THR A 152 16.05 -37.59 0.81
C THR A 152 14.57 -37.99 0.75
N ILE A 153 13.68 -37.09 0.29
CA ILE A 153 12.26 -37.35 0.09
C ILE A 153 12.12 -38.18 -1.18
N ASN A 154 11.81 -39.45 -1.02
CA ASN A 154 11.77 -40.41 -2.11
C ASN A 154 10.34 -40.72 -2.57
N THR A 155 9.33 -40.24 -1.82
CA THR A 155 7.91 -40.50 -2.10
C THR A 155 7.06 -39.22 -2.04
N MET A 156 5.96 -39.20 -2.81
CA MET A 156 5.00 -38.09 -2.80
C MET A 156 4.34 -37.93 -1.42
N GLU A 157 4.12 -39.04 -0.71
CA GLU A 157 3.58 -39.04 0.66
C GLU A 157 4.49 -38.26 1.63
N GLU A 158 5.80 -38.52 1.57
CA GLU A 158 6.80 -37.80 2.37
C GLU A 158 6.83 -36.31 2.01
N LEU A 159 6.72 -35.96 0.73
CA LEU A 159 6.67 -34.56 0.28
C LEU A 159 5.41 -33.84 0.81
N LEU A 160 4.27 -34.53 0.80
CA LEU A 160 3.00 -34.01 1.30
C LEU A 160 3.02 -33.81 2.83
N MET A 161 3.77 -34.62 3.57
CA MET A 161 3.98 -34.37 5.01
C MET A 161 4.63 -33.00 5.28
N TYR A 162 5.48 -32.50 4.37
CA TYR A 162 6.06 -31.15 4.46
C TYR A 162 5.16 -30.06 3.86
N SER A 163 4.31 -30.38 2.87
CA SER A 163 3.29 -29.44 2.36
C SER A 163 2.30 -29.05 3.47
N HIS A 164 1.97 -29.98 4.38
CA HIS A 164 1.13 -29.68 5.54
C HIS A 164 1.79 -28.76 6.58
N ALA A 165 3.09 -28.49 6.49
CA ALA A 165 3.77 -27.46 7.29
C ALA A 165 3.70 -26.07 6.64
N SER A 166 3.74 -25.98 5.31
CA SER A 166 3.64 -24.72 4.56
C SER A 166 2.20 -24.25 4.34
N ILE A 167 1.21 -25.17 4.36
CA ILE A 167 -0.23 -24.88 4.12
C ILE A 167 -1.00 -24.53 5.43
N ARG A 168 -0.32 -24.40 6.58
CA ARG A 168 -0.94 -24.12 7.90
C ARG A 168 -1.68 -22.78 7.99
N TYR A 169 -1.46 -21.84 7.07
CA TYR A 169 -2.11 -20.52 7.07
C TYR A 169 -3.49 -20.50 6.38
N LEU A 170 -3.89 -21.56 5.64
CA LEU A 170 -5.08 -21.52 4.79
C LEU A 170 -6.17 -22.55 5.12
N SER A 171 -6.05 -23.33 6.21
CA SER A 171 -7.06 -24.34 6.59
C SER A 171 -8.13 -23.81 7.56
N PRO A 172 -9.43 -24.10 7.36
CA PRO A 172 -10.52 -23.70 8.24
C PRO A 172 -10.62 -24.52 9.55
N PHE A 173 -9.75 -25.51 9.77
CA PHE A 173 -9.79 -26.42 10.95
C PHE A 173 -8.74 -26.12 12.02
N GLN A 174 -8.26 -24.88 12.12
CA GLN A 174 -7.22 -24.45 13.07
C GLN A 174 -7.52 -24.79 14.55
N SER A 175 -8.79 -24.98 14.92
CA SER A 175 -9.20 -25.24 16.30
C SER A 175 -8.91 -26.65 16.82
N LEU A 176 -8.67 -27.64 15.96
CA LEU A 176 -8.49 -29.04 16.38
C LEU A 176 -7.07 -29.38 16.89
N PHE A 177 -6.09 -28.49 16.69
CA PHE A 177 -4.69 -28.77 17.00
C PHE A 177 -4.13 -27.97 18.19
N LYS A 178 -4.98 -27.30 18.97
CA LYS A 178 -4.55 -26.50 20.14
C LYS A 178 -4.19 -27.34 21.37
N ASP A 179 -4.64 -28.58 21.45
CA ASP A 179 -4.49 -29.38 22.67
C ASP A 179 -3.17 -30.17 22.75
N LEU A 180 -2.28 -30.05 21.75
CA LEU A 180 -1.01 -30.77 21.69
C LEU A 180 0.23 -29.94 22.05
N SER A 181 0.10 -28.63 22.32
CA SER A 181 1.26 -27.74 22.59
C SER A 181 1.54 -27.45 24.08
N SER A 182 0.86 -28.10 25.03
CA SER A 182 1.09 -27.91 26.46
C SER A 182 2.02 -28.97 27.07
N SER A 183 3.31 -28.99 26.68
CA SER A 183 4.36 -29.59 27.52
C SER A 183 5.79 -29.15 27.12
N SER A 184 6.30 -28.11 27.80
CA SER A 184 7.72 -27.78 28.14
C SER A 184 8.82 -27.62 27.05
N PRO A 185 10.01 -27.06 27.38
CA PRO A 185 10.36 -26.01 28.34
C PRO A 185 11.18 -24.85 27.71
N SER A 186 11.41 -23.81 28.52
CA SER A 186 12.18 -22.58 28.28
C SER A 186 13.50 -22.75 27.51
N SER A 187 13.65 -22.06 26.38
CA SER A 187 14.96 -21.66 25.83
C SER A 187 14.89 -20.28 25.15
N SER A 188 15.94 -19.51 25.41
CA SER A 188 16.21 -18.13 25.00
C SER A 188 15.83 -17.82 23.55
N LYS A 189 14.88 -16.90 23.35
CA LYS A 189 14.60 -16.28 22.05
C LYS A 189 15.39 -14.97 21.93
N ARG A 190 16.51 -15.03 21.23
CA ARG A 190 17.23 -13.83 20.76
C ARG A 190 16.39 -13.12 19.70
N THR A 191 16.08 -11.85 19.94
CA THR A 191 15.42 -10.95 18.98
C THR A 191 16.42 -9.88 18.58
N ILE A 192 16.63 -9.72 17.27
CA ILE A 192 17.60 -8.79 16.68
C ILE A 192 16.92 -7.41 16.55
N GLN A 193 17.56 -6.37 17.08
CA GLN A 193 17.10 -4.98 17.10
C GLN A 193 17.19 -4.32 15.71
N PHE A 194 16.27 -3.39 15.44
CA PHE A 194 16.22 -2.56 14.23
C PHE A 194 16.39 -1.09 14.63
N GLU A 195 17.48 -0.45 14.19
CA GLU A 195 17.66 1.00 14.28
C GLU A 195 16.84 1.67 13.18
N ASN A 196 15.63 2.12 13.51
CA ASN A 196 14.80 2.94 12.63
C ASN A 196 14.49 4.29 13.28
N SER A 197 14.67 5.35 12.48
CA SER A 197 14.40 6.76 12.79
C SER A 197 13.14 6.94 13.64
N ILE A 198 13.24 7.80 14.64
CA ILE A 198 12.30 8.05 15.74
C ILE A 198 10.90 8.44 15.24
N PHE A 199 10.83 9.08 14.08
CA PHE A 199 9.58 9.46 13.42
C PHE A 199 9.00 8.35 12.55
N SER A 200 9.83 7.54 11.87
CA SER A 200 9.38 6.25 11.34
C SER A 200 8.76 5.50 12.49
N THR A 201 9.40 5.45 13.64
CA THR A 201 8.86 4.76 14.80
C THR A 201 7.65 5.44 15.44
N VAL A 202 7.48 6.77 15.45
CA VAL A 202 6.28 7.44 16.01
C VAL A 202 5.09 7.34 15.06
N ILE A 203 5.26 7.60 13.76
CA ILE A 203 4.24 7.40 12.74
C ILE A 203 3.90 5.92 12.66
N LEU A 204 4.89 5.04 12.48
CA LEU A 204 4.68 3.60 12.42
C LEU A 204 4.17 3.05 13.75
N ARG A 205 4.52 3.56 14.93
CA ARG A 205 3.90 3.11 16.21
C ARG A 205 2.48 3.61 16.34
N ALA A 206 2.21 4.85 15.97
CA ALA A 206 0.87 5.41 16.00
C ALA A 206 -0.08 4.62 15.11
N PHE A 207 0.37 4.40 13.89
CA PHE A 207 -0.26 3.52 12.94
C PHE A 207 -0.30 2.09 13.50
N ARG A 208 0.82 1.42 13.79
CA ARG A 208 0.89 0.04 14.33
C ARG A 208 0.01 -0.18 15.57
N PHE A 209 -0.15 0.80 16.44
CA PHE A 209 -1.04 0.74 17.59
C PHE A 209 -2.52 0.86 17.18
N LEU A 210 -2.87 1.80 16.30
CA LEU A 210 -4.19 1.84 15.66
C LEU A 210 -4.54 0.48 15.02
N PHE A 211 -3.55 -0.19 14.44
CA PHE A 211 -3.69 -1.52 13.81
C PHE A 211 -3.77 -2.69 14.80
N SER A 212 -2.99 -2.68 15.89
CA SER A 212 -2.99 -3.76 16.88
C SER A 212 -4.28 -3.79 17.70
N GLN A 213 -4.84 -2.62 18.05
CA GLN A 213 -6.12 -2.51 18.78
C GLN A 213 -7.31 -3.08 17.99
N ALA A 214 -7.30 -2.95 16.65
CA ALA A 214 -8.32 -3.55 15.79
C ALA A 214 -8.26 -5.09 15.80
N THR A 215 -7.07 -5.66 16.03
CA THR A 215 -6.85 -7.11 16.09
C THR A 215 -7.23 -7.66 17.48
N VAL A 216 -6.89 -6.93 18.55
CA VAL A 216 -7.16 -7.34 19.95
C VAL A 216 -8.65 -7.25 20.33
N ARG A 217 -9.40 -6.25 19.82
CA ARG A 217 -10.86 -6.17 20.05
C ARG A 217 -11.65 -7.31 19.39
N HIS A 218 -11.11 -7.94 18.35
CA HIS A 218 -11.70 -9.14 17.72
C HIS A 218 -11.47 -10.43 18.54
N SER A 219 -10.48 -10.45 19.43
CA SER A 219 -10.18 -11.60 20.31
C SER A 219 -10.92 -11.56 21.65
N LEU A 220 -11.25 -10.37 22.19
CA LEU A 220 -11.90 -10.23 23.51
C LEU A 220 -13.43 -10.31 23.49
N THR A 221 -14.06 -10.30 22.32
CA THR A 221 -15.53 -10.41 22.15
C THR A 221 -16.02 -11.85 21.94
N LYS A 222 -15.16 -12.86 22.07
CA LYS A 222 -15.47 -14.27 21.73
C LYS A 222 -15.89 -15.17 22.90
N ASN A 223 -16.16 -14.62 24.08
CA ASN A 223 -16.56 -15.41 25.25
C ASN A 223 -18.08 -15.34 25.57
N SER A 224 -18.92 -15.32 24.53
CA SER A 224 -20.35 -15.63 24.66
C SER A 224 -20.78 -16.60 23.56
N ASN A 225 -21.39 -17.70 23.96
CA ASN A 225 -21.92 -18.72 23.08
C ASN A 225 -23.08 -18.16 22.25
N SER A 226 -22.88 -17.92 20.96
CA SER A 226 -23.96 -17.82 19.97
C SER A 226 -23.42 -18.01 18.55
N LYS A 227 -24.13 -18.82 17.76
CA LYS A 227 -23.86 -19.13 16.36
C LYS A 227 -24.44 -18.03 15.47
N ASP A 228 -23.68 -16.95 15.23
CA ASP A 228 -23.96 -16.00 14.15
C ASP A 228 -22.64 -15.40 13.65
N PHE A 229 -22.13 -15.91 12.52
CA PHE A 229 -20.95 -15.37 11.84
C PHE A 229 -21.37 -14.90 10.45
N LEU A 230 -21.70 -13.60 10.34
CA LEU A 230 -21.49 -12.69 9.19
C LEU A 230 -22.26 -11.35 9.30
N LEU A 231 -22.96 -11.08 10.40
CA LEU A 231 -23.48 -9.74 10.71
C LEU A 231 -22.59 -9.11 11.78
N LEU A 232 -21.95 -7.98 11.44
CA LEU A 232 -21.49 -7.03 12.45
C LEU A 232 -22.76 -6.47 13.14
N PRO A 233 -22.79 -6.26 14.46
CA PRO A 233 -23.94 -5.64 15.09
C PRO A 233 -24.00 -4.16 14.65
N ASP A 234 -24.94 -3.87 13.75
CA ASP A 234 -25.65 -2.60 13.72
C ASP A 234 -26.68 -2.70 14.85
N ASP A 235 -26.53 -1.86 15.87
CA ASP A 235 -27.58 -1.27 16.73
C ASP A 235 -26.98 -0.87 18.08
N VAL A 236 -26.88 0.46 18.28
CA VAL A 236 -27.00 1.05 19.61
C VAL A 236 -28.50 1.15 19.83
N ASP A 237 -29.04 0.35 20.74
CA ASP A 237 -30.41 0.53 21.23
C ASP A 237 -30.57 1.96 21.78
N ASP A 238 -31.45 2.73 21.13
CA ASP A 238 -31.95 4.03 21.60
C ASP A 238 -32.93 3.84 22.77
N ASN A 239 -32.42 3.36 23.91
CA ASN A 239 -33.15 3.38 25.18
C ASN A 239 -32.20 3.64 26.35
N ILE A 240 -31.90 4.92 26.60
CA ILE A 240 -31.34 5.38 27.87
C ILE A 240 -32.46 6.11 28.63
N HIS A 241 -32.95 5.45 29.68
CA HIS A 241 -33.69 6.11 30.74
C HIS A 241 -32.79 7.17 31.41
N SER A 242 -33.33 8.38 31.49
CA SER A 242 -32.77 9.52 32.22
C SER A 242 -32.62 9.18 33.70
N HIS A 243 -31.38 9.09 34.19
CA HIS A 243 -31.08 9.29 35.59
C HIS A 243 -30.35 10.62 35.77
N ASP A 244 -31.03 11.57 36.41
CA ASP A 244 -30.49 12.85 36.84
C ASP A 244 -29.30 12.64 37.80
N MET A 245 -28.14 13.17 37.44
CA MET A 245 -27.03 13.40 38.34
C MET A 245 -26.68 14.88 38.29
N ASN A 246 -27.18 15.62 39.29
CA ASN A 246 -26.79 17.01 39.57
C ASN A 246 -25.33 17.03 40.04
N PHE A 247 -24.45 17.64 39.24
CA PHE A 247 -23.14 18.10 39.71
C PHE A 247 -23.12 19.63 39.79
N HIS A 248 -22.82 20.13 40.98
CA HIS A 248 -22.65 21.53 41.30
C HIS A 248 -21.40 22.15 40.63
N ASN A 249 -21.55 23.45 40.38
CA ASN A 249 -20.63 24.38 39.73
C ASN A 249 -19.18 24.31 40.23
N GLY A 250 -18.26 24.12 39.27
CA GLY A 250 -16.85 24.48 39.39
C GLY A 250 -16.38 25.09 38.08
N SER A 251 -16.28 26.42 38.05
CA SER A 251 -15.82 27.21 36.89
C SER A 251 -14.38 26.84 36.52
N SER A 252 -14.23 25.96 35.53
CA SER A 252 -12.96 25.75 34.83
C SER A 252 -13.25 25.82 33.33
N LEU A 253 -12.39 26.53 32.61
CA LEU A 253 -12.38 26.67 31.15
C LEU A 253 -12.01 25.34 30.46
N LEU A 254 -12.82 24.31 30.69
CA LEU A 254 -12.73 23.06 29.92
C LEU A 254 -13.37 23.28 28.55
N PRO A 255 -12.76 22.78 27.46
CA PRO A 255 -13.38 22.80 26.15
C PRO A 255 -14.73 22.10 26.22
N SER A 256 -15.71 22.63 25.50
CA SER A 256 -17.08 22.13 25.44
C SER A 256 -17.13 20.59 25.33
N PRO A 257 -18.11 19.92 25.98
CA PRO A 257 -18.19 18.47 25.98
C PRO A 257 -18.18 17.92 24.55
N PRO A 258 -17.65 16.70 24.33
CA PRO A 258 -17.61 16.09 23.01
C PRO A 258 -19.01 16.12 22.41
N LEU A 259 -19.12 16.47 21.13
CA LEU A 259 -20.36 16.42 20.37
C LEU A 259 -20.98 15.03 20.57
N GLN A 260 -21.90 14.89 21.53
CA GLN A 260 -22.92 13.86 21.48
C GLN A 260 -23.54 14.04 20.11
N TYR A 261 -23.57 12.96 19.32
CA TYR A 261 -24.19 12.96 17.99
C TYR A 261 -25.62 13.47 18.17
N ARG A 262 -25.82 14.78 18.00
CA ARG A 262 -27.15 15.37 17.93
C ARG A 262 -27.83 14.61 16.81
N ALA A 263 -29.03 14.10 17.10
CA ALA A 263 -29.86 13.42 16.11
C ALA A 263 -29.75 14.18 14.79
N ALA A 264 -29.32 13.47 13.75
CA ALA A 264 -28.98 14.10 12.49
C ALA A 264 -30.16 14.96 12.03
N PRO A 265 -29.93 16.18 11.53
CA PRO A 265 -31.00 16.94 10.92
C PRO A 265 -31.67 16.06 9.88
N SER A 266 -32.99 15.88 9.97
CA SER A 266 -33.74 15.06 9.01
C SER A 266 -33.64 15.72 7.64
N VAL A 267 -32.73 15.24 6.81
CA VAL A 267 -32.60 15.69 5.42
C VAL A 267 -33.75 15.06 4.63
N ALA A 268 -34.56 15.85 3.94
CA ALA A 268 -35.65 15.31 3.16
C ALA A 268 -35.10 14.48 1.97
N PRO A 269 -35.79 13.42 1.51
CA PRO A 269 -35.30 12.61 0.40
C PRO A 269 -35.07 13.38 -0.91
N SER A 270 -35.86 14.42 -1.18
CA SER A 270 -35.67 15.33 -2.32
C SER A 270 -34.30 16.00 -2.28
N ASP A 271 -33.90 16.46 -1.10
CA ASP A 271 -32.66 17.21 -0.90
C ASP A 271 -31.43 16.31 -1.12
N ILE A 272 -31.56 15.00 -0.87
CA ILE A 272 -30.46 14.04 -1.09
C ILE A 272 -30.15 13.89 -2.58
N ARG A 273 -31.15 13.94 -3.45
CA ARG A 273 -30.93 13.81 -4.91
C ARG A 273 -30.19 15.03 -5.45
N ASP A 274 -30.60 16.23 -5.03
CA ASP A 274 -29.94 17.47 -5.41
C ASP A 274 -28.48 17.50 -4.92
N ILE A 275 -28.22 17.01 -3.70
CA ILE A 275 -26.85 16.86 -3.18
C ILE A 275 -26.04 15.85 -4.02
N ILE A 276 -26.64 14.72 -4.44
CA ILE A 276 -25.95 13.76 -5.32
C ILE A 276 -25.61 14.40 -6.65
N ASP A 277 -26.55 15.12 -7.28
CA ASP A 277 -26.34 15.83 -8.54
C ASP A 277 -25.17 16.84 -8.41
N GLU A 278 -25.16 17.65 -7.34
CA GLU A 278 -24.05 18.57 -7.05
C GLU A 278 -22.70 17.84 -6.92
N LEU A 279 -22.65 16.77 -6.11
CA LEU A 279 -21.41 16.01 -5.88
C LEU A 279 -20.90 15.30 -7.14
N VAL A 280 -21.79 14.78 -7.98
CA VAL A 280 -21.44 14.19 -9.27
C VAL A 280 -20.83 15.24 -10.19
N GLN A 281 -21.45 16.42 -10.29
CA GLN A 281 -20.92 17.51 -11.11
C GLN A 281 -19.55 18.00 -10.61
N VAL A 282 -19.39 18.17 -9.30
CA VAL A 282 -18.09 18.54 -8.70
C VAL A 282 -17.02 17.51 -9.05
N TYR A 283 -17.33 16.21 -8.96
CA TYR A 283 -16.38 15.16 -9.34
C TYR A 283 -16.00 15.23 -10.82
N ILE A 284 -16.98 15.28 -11.71
CA ILE A 284 -16.75 15.23 -13.16
C ILE A 284 -15.93 16.44 -13.63
N ASN A 285 -16.23 17.63 -13.10
CA ASN A 285 -15.61 18.87 -13.55
C ASN A 285 -14.22 19.12 -12.93
N HIS A 286 -13.95 18.60 -11.73
CA HIS A 286 -12.74 18.96 -10.98
C HIS A 286 -11.85 17.80 -10.60
N ARG A 287 -12.41 16.60 -10.40
CA ARG A 287 -11.66 15.47 -9.87
C ARG A 287 -11.38 14.39 -10.90
N ASN A 288 -12.34 14.05 -11.77
CA ASN A 288 -12.10 13.04 -12.79
C ASN A 288 -10.89 13.36 -13.70
N PRO A 289 -10.65 14.61 -14.13
CA PRO A 289 -9.49 14.93 -14.95
C PRO A 289 -8.14 14.64 -14.26
N THR A 290 -8.11 14.64 -12.92
CA THR A 290 -6.91 14.38 -12.10
C THR A 290 -6.90 12.98 -11.47
N HIS A 291 -8.03 12.26 -11.53
CA HIS A 291 -8.24 10.92 -10.98
C HIS A 291 -9.25 10.19 -11.88
N ALA A 292 -8.81 9.80 -13.07
CA ALA A 292 -9.65 9.29 -14.15
C ALA A 292 -10.13 7.84 -13.89
N PHE A 293 -10.88 7.65 -12.80
CA PHE A 293 -11.50 6.39 -12.38
C PHE A 293 -12.76 6.08 -13.19
N LEU A 294 -13.36 7.08 -13.82
CA LEU A 294 -14.56 6.90 -14.63
C LEU A 294 -14.31 7.34 -16.05
N HIS A 295 -14.89 6.58 -16.97
CA HIS A 295 -15.14 7.07 -18.32
C HIS A 295 -16.35 8.00 -18.26
N THR A 296 -16.11 9.33 -18.20
CA THR A 296 -17.16 10.35 -18.02
C THR A 296 -18.36 10.15 -18.96
N PRO A 297 -18.17 9.98 -20.29
CA PRO A 297 -19.31 9.83 -21.21
C PRO A 297 -20.19 8.62 -20.88
N SER A 298 -19.57 7.46 -20.63
CA SER A 298 -20.32 6.24 -20.27
C SER A 298 -21.04 6.39 -18.93
N PHE A 299 -20.37 6.98 -17.93
CA PHE A 299 -20.95 7.18 -16.61
C PHE A 299 -22.14 8.14 -16.65
N ILE A 300 -22.00 9.31 -17.28
CA ILE A 300 -23.08 10.30 -17.39
C ILE A 300 -24.27 9.75 -18.17
N LYS A 301 -24.01 8.99 -19.26
CA LYS A 301 -25.08 8.31 -20.00
C LYS A 301 -25.87 7.33 -19.11
N HIS A 302 -25.17 6.55 -18.28
CA HIS A 302 -25.82 5.64 -17.34
C HIS A 302 -26.56 6.38 -16.23
N TYR A 303 -25.95 7.43 -15.67
CA TYR A 303 -26.49 8.26 -14.59
C TYR A 303 -27.78 8.97 -15.00
N ASN A 304 -27.82 9.53 -16.20
CA ASN A 304 -28.98 10.24 -16.75
C ASN A 304 -30.07 9.31 -17.30
N SER A 305 -29.86 7.99 -17.30
CA SER A 305 -30.89 7.05 -17.76
C SER A 305 -32.12 7.13 -16.85
N PRO A 306 -33.35 7.22 -17.39
CA PRO A 306 -34.58 7.28 -16.60
C PRO A 306 -34.77 6.09 -15.65
N THR A 307 -34.12 4.96 -15.94
CA THR A 307 -34.21 3.72 -15.15
C THR A 307 -33.20 3.68 -14.00
N THR A 308 -32.21 4.57 -13.98
CA THR A 308 -31.14 4.55 -12.98
C THR A 308 -31.57 5.37 -11.78
N ASP A 309 -31.74 4.70 -10.63
CA ASP A 309 -31.82 5.37 -9.34
C ASP A 309 -30.40 5.60 -8.79
N PRO A 310 -29.93 6.86 -8.64
CA PRO A 310 -28.63 7.18 -8.07
C PRO A 310 -28.39 6.56 -6.69
N LEU A 311 -29.45 6.42 -5.88
CA LEU A 311 -29.38 5.81 -4.55
C LEU A 311 -29.29 4.28 -4.59
N SER A 312 -29.43 3.68 -5.77
CA SER A 312 -29.29 2.23 -5.98
C SER A 312 -28.03 1.88 -6.78
N CYS A 313 -27.23 2.86 -7.20
CA CYS A 313 -25.98 2.66 -7.92
C CYS A 313 -24.78 2.71 -6.96
N PRO A 314 -24.04 1.59 -6.74
CA PRO A 314 -22.91 1.56 -5.81
C PRO A 314 -21.78 2.50 -6.22
N VAL A 315 -21.52 2.65 -7.52
CA VAL A 315 -20.50 3.57 -8.05
C VAL A 315 -20.85 5.02 -7.73
N THR A 316 -22.09 5.44 -7.97
CA THR A 316 -22.55 6.80 -7.65
C THR A 316 -22.45 7.07 -6.15
N LEU A 317 -22.92 6.15 -5.32
CA LEU A 317 -22.82 6.31 -3.86
C LEU A 317 -21.37 6.39 -3.38
N ALA A 318 -20.48 5.55 -3.93
CA ALA A 318 -19.06 5.58 -3.58
C ALA A 318 -18.39 6.88 -4.01
N LEU A 319 -18.69 7.37 -5.23
CA LEU A 319 -18.25 8.66 -5.73
C LEU A 319 -18.72 9.77 -4.79
N CYS A 320 -20.00 9.80 -4.40
CA CYS A 320 -20.50 10.81 -3.47
C CYS A 320 -19.80 10.74 -2.11
N THR A 321 -19.55 9.53 -1.57
CA THR A 321 -18.78 9.33 -0.33
C THR A 321 -17.36 9.90 -0.42
N ASP A 322 -16.70 9.69 -1.55
CA ASP A 322 -15.33 10.15 -1.77
C ASP A 322 -15.30 11.68 -2.01
N THR A 323 -16.09 12.19 -2.95
CA THR A 323 -16.12 13.61 -3.32
C THR A 323 -16.45 14.50 -2.13
N ILE A 324 -17.49 14.18 -1.35
CA ILE A 324 -17.86 14.96 -0.17
C ILE A 324 -16.72 15.01 0.86
N CYS A 325 -15.80 14.03 0.88
CA CYS A 325 -14.69 13.96 1.83
C CYS A 325 -13.35 14.51 1.31
N THR A 326 -13.17 14.63 -0.01
CA THR A 326 -11.87 14.99 -0.60
C THR A 326 -11.83 16.37 -1.22
N THR A 327 -12.93 16.86 -1.79
CA THR A 327 -12.90 18.14 -2.52
C THR A 327 -12.91 19.35 -1.59
N ARG A 328 -12.28 20.45 -2.02
CA ARG A 328 -12.38 21.77 -1.38
C ARG A 328 -13.30 22.72 -2.15
N ARG A 329 -13.85 22.27 -3.29
CA ARG A 329 -14.73 23.07 -4.15
C ARG A 329 -16.15 23.23 -3.59
N LEU A 330 -16.51 22.43 -2.60
CA LEU A 330 -17.76 22.59 -1.88
C LEU A 330 -17.67 23.80 -0.95
N ASP A 331 -18.73 24.60 -0.92
CA ASP A 331 -18.84 25.72 0.01
C ASP A 331 -18.74 25.21 1.46
N GLN A 332 -17.72 25.68 2.18
CA GLN A 332 -17.48 25.29 3.58
C GLN A 332 -18.62 25.69 4.50
N ASN A 333 -19.37 26.75 4.16
CA ASN A 333 -20.53 27.19 4.94
C ASN A 333 -21.73 26.24 4.71
N ALA A 334 -21.98 25.85 3.46
CA ALA A 334 -23.02 24.88 3.12
C ALA A 334 -22.69 23.44 3.57
N TYR A 335 -21.39 23.10 3.63
CA TYR A 335 -20.87 21.77 3.95
C TYR A 335 -19.78 21.83 5.03
N PRO A 336 -20.14 22.15 6.29
CA PRO A 336 -19.20 22.04 7.41
C PRO A 336 -18.77 20.58 7.61
N SER A 337 -17.63 20.36 8.29
CA SER A 337 -17.02 19.03 8.37
C SER A 337 -17.93 17.99 9.02
N SER A 338 -18.77 18.41 9.98
CA SER A 338 -19.79 17.57 10.61
C SER A 338 -20.83 17.06 9.59
N LYS A 339 -21.37 17.95 8.75
CA LYS A 339 -22.31 17.61 7.67
C LYS A 339 -21.65 16.74 6.61
N ARG A 340 -20.41 17.05 6.22
CA ARG A 340 -19.61 16.23 5.30
C ARG A 340 -19.45 14.80 5.81
N ARG A 341 -19.07 14.64 7.09
CA ARG A 341 -18.95 13.32 7.73
C ARG A 341 -20.27 12.56 7.72
N TYR A 342 -21.37 13.23 8.09
CA TYR A 342 -22.70 12.63 8.13
C TYR A 342 -23.12 12.11 6.75
N LEU A 343 -23.06 12.96 5.72
CA LEU A 343 -23.41 12.57 4.34
C LEU A 343 -22.51 11.45 3.82
N ALA A 344 -21.19 11.54 4.07
CA ALA A 344 -20.25 10.49 3.69
C ALA A 344 -20.60 9.14 4.32
N GLN A 345 -20.95 9.14 5.61
CA GLN A 345 -21.35 7.93 6.34
C GLN A 345 -22.66 7.37 5.79
N PHE A 346 -23.64 8.22 5.47
CA PHE A 346 -24.90 7.83 4.85
C PHE A 346 -24.67 7.12 3.51
N PHE A 347 -23.94 7.77 2.59
CA PHE A 347 -23.61 7.19 1.28
C PHE A 347 -22.78 5.91 1.43
N TYR A 348 -21.80 5.89 2.34
CA TYR A 348 -20.94 4.74 2.59
C TYR A 348 -21.72 3.53 3.08
N GLN A 349 -22.60 3.69 4.06
CA GLN A 349 -23.39 2.58 4.60
C GLN A 349 -24.26 1.95 3.53
N ARG A 350 -24.89 2.79 2.69
CA ARG A 350 -25.72 2.31 1.59
C ARG A 350 -24.88 1.64 0.50
N CYS A 351 -23.77 2.25 0.11
CA CYS A 351 -22.83 1.69 -0.86
C CYS A 351 -22.26 0.34 -0.39
N LYS A 352 -21.88 0.23 0.89
CA LYS A 352 -21.32 -1.00 1.48
C LYS A 352 -22.31 -2.16 1.38
N LYS A 353 -23.62 -1.93 1.56
CA LYS A 353 -24.65 -2.98 1.38
C LYS A 353 -24.63 -3.52 -0.06
N PHE A 354 -24.62 -2.64 -1.06
CA PHE A 354 -24.50 -3.05 -2.46
C PHE A 354 -23.17 -3.73 -2.75
N LEU A 355 -22.05 -3.19 -2.26
CA LEU A 355 -20.73 -3.79 -2.45
C LEU A 355 -20.68 -5.22 -1.89
N THR A 356 -21.26 -5.48 -0.72
CA THR A 356 -21.33 -6.85 -0.15
C THR A 356 -22.16 -7.81 -0.99
N GLU A 357 -23.04 -7.29 -1.85
CA GLU A 357 -23.78 -8.08 -2.80
C GLU A 357 -22.96 -8.30 -4.08
N ILE A 358 -22.33 -7.28 -4.64
CA ILE A 358 -21.72 -7.38 -5.98
C ILE A 358 -20.27 -7.89 -6.00
N PHE A 359 -19.51 -7.85 -4.90
CA PHE A 359 -18.05 -8.06 -4.94
C PHE A 359 -17.59 -9.44 -5.44
N ASP A 360 -18.45 -10.46 -5.32
CA ASP A 360 -18.19 -11.82 -5.80
C ASP A 360 -18.87 -12.14 -7.14
N ASP A 361 -19.53 -11.17 -7.76
CA ASP A 361 -20.24 -11.37 -9.02
C ASP A 361 -19.30 -11.11 -10.21
N PRO A 362 -19.00 -12.11 -11.06
CA PRO A 362 -18.06 -11.96 -12.18
C PRO A 362 -18.45 -10.84 -13.17
N ASP A 363 -19.76 -10.59 -13.31
CA ASP A 363 -20.30 -9.56 -14.20
C ASP A 363 -20.13 -8.14 -13.64
N HIS A 364 -19.90 -8.02 -12.32
CA HIS A 364 -19.73 -6.75 -11.61
C HIS A 364 -18.30 -6.53 -11.12
N ARG A 365 -17.30 -7.23 -11.67
CA ARG A 365 -15.88 -7.09 -11.27
C ARG A 365 -15.38 -5.66 -11.43
N LEU A 366 -15.59 -5.03 -12.59
CA LEU A 366 -15.18 -3.65 -12.82
C LEU A 366 -15.93 -2.67 -11.92
N GLU A 367 -17.25 -2.85 -11.76
CA GLU A 367 -18.06 -2.02 -10.87
C GLU A 367 -17.57 -2.09 -9.42
N THR A 368 -17.21 -3.29 -8.96
CA THR A 368 -16.61 -3.56 -7.64
C THR A 368 -15.28 -2.83 -7.48
N ILE A 369 -14.38 -2.92 -8.47
CA ILE A 369 -13.09 -2.24 -8.49
C ILE A 369 -13.26 -0.72 -8.39
N VAL A 370 -14.14 -0.15 -9.21
CA VAL A 370 -14.42 1.29 -9.23
C VAL A 370 -15.00 1.74 -7.89
N THR A 371 -15.98 1.01 -7.36
CA THR A 371 -16.61 1.27 -6.06
C THR A 371 -15.58 1.29 -4.94
N ILE A 372 -14.72 0.25 -4.84
CA ILE A 372 -13.65 0.19 -3.84
C ILE A 372 -12.65 1.34 -4.03
N SER A 373 -12.34 1.68 -5.28
CA SER A 373 -11.41 2.76 -5.60
C SER A 373 -11.89 4.11 -5.07
N PHE A 374 -13.19 4.38 -5.00
CA PHE A 374 -13.72 5.57 -4.34
C PHE A 374 -13.75 5.41 -2.82
N LEU A 375 -14.26 4.28 -2.30
CA LEU A 375 -14.45 4.11 -0.86
C LEU A 375 -13.16 4.11 -0.02
N LYS A 376 -12.03 3.70 -0.62
CA LYS A 376 -10.76 3.55 0.11
C LYS A 376 -10.33 4.82 0.86
N HIS A 377 -10.54 6.01 0.28
CA HIS A 377 -10.13 7.27 0.90
C HIS A 377 -10.91 7.50 2.19
N TYR A 378 -12.23 7.34 2.12
CA TYR A 378 -13.11 7.49 3.26
C TYR A 378 -12.78 6.48 4.37
N VAL A 379 -12.61 5.20 4.02
CA VAL A 379 -12.29 4.15 5.00
C VAL A 379 -10.93 4.39 5.66
N LEU A 380 -9.94 4.81 4.89
CA LEU A 380 -8.58 5.04 5.37
C LEU A 380 -8.44 6.36 6.15
N PHE A 381 -8.82 7.50 5.56
CA PHE A 381 -8.53 8.84 6.09
C PHE A 381 -9.68 9.48 6.85
N VAL A 382 -10.92 9.08 6.63
CA VAL A 382 -12.04 9.66 7.40
C VAL A 382 -12.37 8.75 8.58
N ARG A 383 -12.46 7.44 8.36
CA ARG A 383 -12.82 6.49 9.43
C ARG A 383 -11.64 5.96 10.23
N LEU A 384 -10.40 6.16 9.77
CA LEU A 384 -9.20 5.55 10.36
C LEU A 384 -9.36 4.03 10.51
N ARG A 385 -9.82 3.36 9.45
CA ARG A 385 -9.95 1.90 9.39
C ARG A 385 -9.03 1.29 8.34
N PRO A 386 -7.72 1.48 8.48
CA PRO A 386 -6.77 1.07 7.47
C PRO A 386 -6.71 -0.45 7.21
N MET A 387 -7.05 -1.32 8.17
CA MET A 387 -7.21 -2.76 7.88
C MET A 387 -8.43 -3.07 7.01
N GLU A 388 -9.55 -2.35 7.20
CA GLU A 388 -10.73 -2.47 6.35
C GLU A 388 -10.37 -1.99 4.93
N ALA A 389 -9.69 -0.84 4.82
CA ALA A 389 -9.19 -0.31 3.55
C ALA A 389 -8.22 -1.29 2.85
N ARG A 390 -7.27 -1.88 3.60
CA ARG A 390 -6.32 -2.88 3.07
C ARG A 390 -7.07 -4.06 2.46
N ARG A 391 -8.02 -4.66 3.20
CA ARG A 391 -8.81 -5.80 2.71
C ARG A 391 -9.58 -5.45 1.44
N MET A 392 -10.24 -4.29 1.40
CA MET A 392 -10.94 -3.83 0.21
C MET A 392 -9.99 -3.67 -0.98
N LEU A 393 -8.84 -3.02 -0.77
CA LEU A 393 -7.85 -2.83 -1.82
C LEU A 393 -7.22 -4.13 -2.30
N THR A 394 -7.00 -5.10 -1.41
CA THR A 394 -6.56 -6.44 -1.82
C THR A 394 -7.61 -7.11 -2.73
N ILE A 395 -8.91 -6.98 -2.42
CA ILE A 395 -9.97 -7.49 -3.31
C ILE A 395 -9.91 -6.79 -4.68
N ALA A 396 -9.88 -5.45 -4.70
CA ALA A 396 -9.80 -4.71 -5.96
C ALA A 396 -8.54 -5.07 -6.76
N TYR A 397 -7.40 -5.28 -6.10
CA TYR A 397 -6.15 -5.67 -6.73
C TYR A 397 -6.25 -7.03 -7.42
N LEU A 398 -6.79 -8.03 -6.72
CA LEU A 398 -6.96 -9.37 -7.25
C LEU A 398 -7.91 -9.35 -8.46
N LEU A 399 -9.03 -8.62 -8.35
CA LEU A 399 -9.97 -8.45 -9.47
C LEU A 399 -9.35 -7.70 -10.65
N CYS A 400 -8.54 -6.67 -10.40
CA CYS A 400 -7.82 -5.96 -11.45
C CYS A 400 -6.85 -6.90 -12.18
N LYS A 401 -6.08 -7.71 -11.45
CA LYS A 401 -5.15 -8.68 -12.04
C LYS A 401 -5.87 -9.71 -12.89
N ASP A 402 -6.96 -10.27 -12.38
CA ASP A 402 -7.79 -11.25 -13.07
C ASP A 402 -8.34 -10.67 -14.39
N LEU A 403 -9.01 -9.51 -14.34
CA LEU A 403 -9.52 -8.83 -15.54
C LEU A 403 -8.42 -8.39 -16.50
N TYR A 404 -7.25 -8.03 -15.99
CA TYR A 404 -6.11 -7.62 -16.80
C TYR A 404 -5.54 -8.80 -17.58
N GLN A 405 -5.37 -9.96 -16.93
CA GLN A 405 -4.90 -11.20 -17.56
C GLN A 405 -5.90 -11.70 -18.62
N GLU A 406 -7.19 -11.75 -18.28
CA GLU A 406 -8.26 -12.17 -19.21
C GLU A 406 -8.25 -11.34 -20.50
N LYS A 407 -8.10 -10.02 -20.39
CA LYS A 407 -8.10 -9.11 -21.55
C LYS A 407 -6.80 -9.12 -22.34
N HIS A 408 -5.66 -9.39 -21.69
CA HIS A 408 -4.39 -9.57 -22.39
C HIS A 408 -4.41 -10.84 -23.24
N GLN A 409 -4.98 -11.92 -22.71
CA GLN A 409 -5.18 -13.16 -23.46
C GLN A 409 -6.14 -12.95 -24.65
N GLN A 410 -7.19 -12.13 -24.52
CA GLN A 410 -8.10 -11.84 -25.64
C GLN A 410 -7.44 -11.02 -26.75
N GLN A 411 -6.52 -10.11 -26.42
CA GLN A 411 -5.90 -9.21 -27.40
C GLN A 411 -4.96 -9.93 -28.36
N SER A 412 -4.29 -11.00 -27.95
CA SER A 412 -3.41 -11.78 -28.84
C SER A 412 -4.16 -12.45 -29.99
N TYR A 413 -5.47 -12.71 -29.82
CA TYR A 413 -6.33 -13.25 -30.88
C TYR A 413 -6.84 -12.20 -31.86
N LEU A 414 -6.93 -10.93 -31.45
CA LEU A 414 -7.54 -9.85 -32.24
C LEU A 414 -6.56 -9.12 -33.17
N THR A 415 -5.25 -9.30 -33.03
CA THR A 415 -4.26 -8.74 -33.97
C THR A 415 -4.34 -9.37 -35.37
N GLY A 416 -5.16 -10.42 -35.55
CA GLY A 416 -5.52 -11.03 -36.83
C GLY A 416 -6.58 -10.27 -37.66
N GLY A 417 -6.39 -8.97 -37.92
CA GLY A 417 -6.91 -8.30 -39.11
C GLY A 417 -8.42 -7.99 -39.24
N ASN A 418 -9.22 -8.01 -38.16
CA ASN A 418 -10.64 -7.57 -38.22
C ASN A 418 -10.85 -6.23 -37.52
N ASP A 419 -11.24 -5.19 -38.29
CA ASP A 419 -11.39 -3.79 -37.87
C ASP A 419 -12.55 -3.51 -36.87
N ASN A 420 -13.29 -4.52 -36.40
CA ASN A 420 -14.45 -4.34 -35.52
C ASN A 420 -14.09 -4.49 -34.03
N ILE A 421 -13.17 -3.67 -33.53
CA ILE A 421 -12.85 -3.67 -32.09
C ILE A 421 -14.00 -3.03 -31.30
N ASN A 422 -14.53 -3.77 -30.32
CA ASN A 422 -15.58 -3.26 -29.44
C ASN A 422 -15.05 -2.13 -28.55
N ILE A 423 -15.54 -0.90 -28.76
CA ILE A 423 -15.11 0.29 -28.01
C ILE A 423 -15.27 0.14 -26.49
N ASN A 424 -16.30 -0.58 -26.03
CA ASN A 424 -16.54 -0.80 -24.60
C ASN A 424 -15.48 -1.72 -23.98
N GLU A 425 -14.94 -2.65 -24.76
CA GLU A 425 -13.86 -3.54 -24.32
C GLU A 425 -12.56 -2.77 -24.15
N ILE A 426 -12.22 -1.89 -25.11
CA ILE A 426 -11.10 -0.95 -25.00
C ILE A 426 -11.25 -0.09 -23.75
N ILE A 427 -12.44 0.52 -23.55
CA ILE A 427 -12.71 1.38 -22.39
C ILE A 427 -12.50 0.60 -21.09
N SER A 428 -13.11 -0.57 -21.00
CA SER A 428 -13.04 -1.44 -19.82
C SER A 428 -11.59 -1.85 -19.55
N LYS A 429 -10.81 -2.20 -20.57
CA LYS A 429 -9.38 -2.58 -20.44
C LYS A 429 -8.55 -1.45 -19.84
N ARG A 430 -8.67 -0.25 -20.42
CA ARG A 430 -7.92 0.93 -20.00
C ARG A 430 -8.31 1.40 -18.60
N LEU A 431 -9.60 1.30 -18.23
CA LEU A 431 -10.04 1.57 -16.86
C LEU A 431 -9.41 0.58 -15.87
N VAL A 432 -9.38 -0.72 -16.17
CA VAL A 432 -8.74 -1.73 -15.31
C VAL A 432 -7.26 -1.39 -15.08
N GLN A 433 -6.52 -0.97 -16.10
CA GLN A 433 -5.12 -0.53 -15.96
C GLN A 433 -4.97 0.65 -14.99
N ARG A 434 -5.81 1.69 -15.13
CA ARG A 434 -5.80 2.86 -14.23
C ARG A 434 -6.08 2.47 -12.78
N HIS A 435 -7.07 1.59 -12.57
CA HIS A 435 -7.42 1.10 -11.25
C HIS A 435 -6.36 0.17 -10.65
N LEU A 436 -5.70 -0.65 -11.46
CA LEU A 436 -4.60 -1.49 -11.01
C LEU A 436 -3.45 -0.64 -10.47
N LEU A 437 -2.99 0.36 -11.24
CA LEU A 437 -1.96 1.31 -10.82
C LEU A 437 -2.33 1.93 -9.48
N HIS A 438 -3.53 2.50 -9.39
CA HIS A 438 -3.96 3.19 -8.19
C HIS A 438 -4.04 2.22 -6.99
N THR A 439 -4.56 1.01 -7.20
CA THR A 439 -4.73 0.04 -6.12
C THR A 439 -3.36 -0.41 -5.59
N GLU A 440 -2.39 -0.66 -6.48
CA GLU A 440 -1.01 -0.94 -6.12
C GLU A 440 -0.39 0.20 -5.31
N SER A 441 -0.47 1.45 -5.80
CA SER A 441 0.05 2.61 -5.07
C SER A 441 -0.53 2.72 -3.65
N MET A 442 -1.83 2.47 -3.49
CA MET A 442 -2.48 2.53 -2.18
C MET A 442 -2.12 1.37 -1.27
N LEU A 443 -1.99 0.15 -1.81
CA LEU A 443 -1.52 -1.00 -1.02
C LEU A 443 -0.07 -0.78 -0.57
N ASN A 444 0.77 -0.18 -1.41
CA ASN A 444 2.13 0.19 -1.04
C ASN A 444 2.15 1.24 0.07
N MET A 445 1.29 2.25 -0.03
CA MET A 445 1.14 3.26 1.02
C MET A 445 0.66 2.65 2.34
N ILE A 446 -0.36 1.80 2.32
CA ILE A 446 -0.84 1.13 3.54
C ILE A 446 0.23 0.20 4.11
N SER A 447 0.97 -0.53 3.26
CA SER A 447 2.05 -1.39 3.72
C SER A 447 3.17 -0.58 4.36
N PHE A 448 3.53 0.56 3.75
CA PHE A 448 4.47 1.53 4.34
C PHE A 448 3.98 2.02 5.70
N ILE A 449 2.72 2.45 5.78
CA ILE A 449 2.07 2.89 7.03
C ILE A 449 2.11 1.79 8.11
N ASN A 450 1.97 0.52 7.71
CA ASN A 450 1.93 -0.63 8.61
C ASN A 450 3.32 -1.15 9.01
N ASN A 451 4.40 -0.64 8.40
CA ASN A 451 5.70 -1.29 8.39
C ASN A 451 5.59 -2.77 7.96
N GLU A 452 4.72 -3.06 7.00
CA GLU A 452 4.64 -4.36 6.36
C GLU A 452 5.53 -4.33 5.12
N THR A 453 6.13 -5.47 4.81
CA THR A 453 6.83 -5.65 3.54
C THR A 453 5.89 -5.28 2.41
N ILE A 454 6.32 -4.31 1.59
CA ILE A 454 5.45 -3.73 0.57
C ILE A 454 4.88 -4.83 -0.33
N PHE A 455 3.61 -4.63 -0.64
CA PHE A 455 2.79 -5.55 -1.40
C PHE A 455 3.24 -5.52 -2.87
N SER A 456 4.05 -6.51 -3.25
CA SER A 456 4.58 -6.79 -4.59
C SER A 456 5.87 -6.04 -4.99
N PRO A 457 6.92 -6.76 -5.43
CA PRO A 457 8.19 -6.16 -5.86
C PRO A 457 8.18 -5.55 -7.28
N ILE A 458 7.08 -5.68 -8.04
CA ILE A 458 7.04 -5.23 -9.44
C ILE A 458 5.65 -4.66 -9.79
N PRO A 459 5.55 -3.35 -10.12
CA PRO A 459 4.38 -2.87 -10.85
C PRO A 459 4.33 -3.61 -12.19
N SER A 460 3.36 -4.50 -12.34
CA SER A 460 3.08 -5.17 -13.63
C SER A 460 2.39 -4.23 -14.63
N VAL A 461 2.21 -2.98 -14.24
CA VAL A 461 1.35 -2.04 -14.95
C VAL A 461 2.08 -1.48 -16.17
N THR A 462 1.52 -1.79 -17.33
CA THR A 462 1.85 -1.14 -18.60
C THR A 462 1.54 0.35 -18.55
N PHE A 463 2.12 1.11 -19.47
CA PHE A 463 1.72 2.50 -19.67
C PHE A 463 0.20 2.65 -19.80
N LEU A 464 -0.34 3.67 -19.17
CA LEU A 464 -1.73 4.07 -19.25
C LEU A 464 -2.03 4.66 -20.62
N GLU A 465 -3.23 4.39 -21.11
CA GLU A 465 -3.73 4.91 -22.38
C GLU A 465 -4.93 5.85 -22.16
N LYS A 466 -5.11 6.80 -23.08
CA LYS A 466 -6.29 7.67 -23.12
C LYS A 466 -7.52 6.84 -23.48
N LEU A 467 -8.68 7.08 -22.86
CA LEU A 467 -9.92 6.45 -23.33
C LEU A 467 -10.40 7.17 -24.59
N PRO A 468 -11.16 6.50 -25.47
CA PRO A 468 -11.88 7.19 -26.53
C PRO A 468 -12.79 8.26 -25.93
N ASP A 469 -13.00 9.37 -26.64
CA ASP A 469 -13.95 10.44 -26.28
C ASP A 469 -13.72 11.15 -24.92
N GLU A 470 -12.59 10.92 -24.24
CA GLU A 470 -12.17 11.72 -23.08
C GLU A 470 -11.60 13.08 -23.52
N ASP A 471 -11.84 14.11 -22.71
CA ASP A 471 -11.15 15.40 -22.85
C ASP A 471 -9.64 15.19 -22.93
N HIS A 472 -9.09 15.50 -24.11
CA HIS A 472 -7.76 15.09 -24.49
C HIS A 472 -6.66 15.89 -23.79
N GLU A 473 -6.98 17.07 -23.25
CA GLU A 473 -5.99 17.95 -22.66
C GLU A 473 -5.69 17.57 -21.21
N ILE A 474 -6.65 17.71 -20.29
CA ILE A 474 -6.38 17.50 -18.85
C ILE A 474 -6.20 16.03 -18.50
N THR A 475 -7.11 15.15 -18.95
CA THR A 475 -6.96 13.70 -18.71
C THR A 475 -5.72 13.16 -19.42
N GLY A 476 -5.42 13.69 -20.61
CA GLY A 476 -4.20 13.36 -21.32
C GLY A 476 -2.95 13.73 -20.54
N LEU A 477 -2.94 14.91 -19.92
CA LEU A 477 -1.87 15.37 -19.06
C LEU A 477 -1.68 14.46 -17.83
N TYR A 478 -2.77 14.06 -17.17
CA TYR A 478 -2.73 13.09 -16.07
C TYR A 478 -2.10 11.75 -16.49
N ILE A 479 -2.49 11.22 -17.65
CA ILE A 479 -1.94 9.98 -18.20
C ILE A 479 -0.45 10.12 -18.49
N ASP A 480 -0.07 11.23 -19.12
CA ASP A 480 1.34 11.50 -19.45
C ASP A 480 2.20 11.59 -18.18
N ILE A 481 1.70 12.25 -17.12
CA ILE A 481 2.37 12.29 -15.81
C ILE A 481 2.59 10.87 -15.30
N ASN A 482 1.52 10.09 -15.14
CA ASN A 482 1.61 8.75 -14.56
C ASN A 482 2.53 7.85 -15.39
N ASN A 483 2.48 7.94 -16.72
CA ASN A 483 3.39 7.20 -17.59
C ASN A 483 4.85 7.57 -17.34
N ARG A 484 5.17 8.85 -17.10
CA ARG A 484 6.53 9.26 -16.73
C ARG A 484 6.94 8.79 -15.34
N LEU A 485 6.02 8.83 -14.36
CA LEU A 485 6.27 8.28 -13.03
C LEU A 485 6.52 6.77 -13.08
N ILE A 486 5.72 6.02 -13.86
CA ILE A 486 5.88 4.59 -14.11
C ILE A 486 7.22 4.32 -14.79
N GLN A 487 7.60 5.10 -15.82
CA GLN A 487 8.87 4.94 -16.52
C GLN A 487 10.07 4.99 -15.56
N LEU A 488 10.13 6.01 -14.69
CA LEU A 488 11.21 6.11 -13.70
C LEU A 488 11.13 5.00 -12.66
N SER A 489 9.93 4.70 -12.16
CA SER A 489 9.72 3.67 -11.14
C SER A 489 10.03 2.25 -11.63
N ASN A 490 9.86 2.00 -12.93
CA ASN A 490 10.13 0.71 -13.55
C ASN A 490 11.59 0.54 -13.97
N ASN A 491 12.39 1.60 -13.93
CA ASN A 491 13.82 1.49 -14.21
C ASN A 491 14.48 0.53 -13.20
N PHE A 492 15.26 -0.42 -13.72
CA PHE A 492 15.88 -1.48 -12.93
C PHE A 492 16.70 -0.96 -11.73
N TYR A 493 17.56 0.04 -11.95
CA TYR A 493 18.41 0.61 -10.91
C TYR A 493 17.57 1.34 -9.86
N MET A 494 16.56 2.10 -10.30
CA MET A 494 15.63 2.76 -9.39
C MET A 494 14.89 1.75 -8.52
N ARG A 495 14.45 0.62 -9.09
CA ARG A 495 13.80 -0.45 -8.33
C ARG A 495 14.73 -1.11 -7.32
N ILE A 496 15.99 -1.32 -7.70
CA ILE A 496 17.01 -1.86 -6.80
C ILE A 496 17.21 -0.90 -5.62
N VAL A 497 17.51 0.37 -5.88
CA VAL A 497 17.87 1.32 -4.83
C VAL A 497 16.66 1.75 -3.99
N THR A 498 15.52 2.00 -4.64
CA THR A 498 14.30 2.46 -3.96
C THR A 498 13.36 1.33 -3.57
N GLY A 499 13.80 0.08 -3.73
CA GLY A 499 13.04 -1.11 -3.40
C GLY A 499 12.56 -1.10 -1.95
N PRO A 500 11.25 -1.25 -1.70
CA PRO A 500 10.70 -1.39 -0.36
C PRO A 500 11.38 -2.40 0.55
N GLU A 501 11.86 -3.47 -0.07
CA GLU A 501 12.37 -4.65 0.60
C GLU A 501 13.65 -4.35 1.39
N ARG A 502 14.33 -3.24 1.09
CA ARG A 502 15.62 -2.86 1.71
C ARG A 502 15.51 -2.09 3.02
N LEU A 503 14.36 -1.50 3.35
CA LEU A 503 14.19 -0.85 4.65
C LEU A 503 13.96 -1.86 5.79
N ASP A 504 13.60 -3.11 5.47
CA ASP A 504 13.10 -4.07 6.47
C ASP A 504 13.75 -5.48 6.37
N ARG A 505 14.41 -5.82 5.26
CA ARG A 505 15.09 -7.11 5.10
C ARG A 505 16.60 -6.91 4.99
N LYS A 506 17.35 -7.86 5.58
CA LYS A 506 18.81 -8.06 5.48
C LYS A 506 19.25 -8.33 4.02
N LEU A 507 18.88 -7.48 3.08
CA LEU A 507 19.08 -7.66 1.66
C LEU A 507 20.37 -6.99 1.19
N GLU A 508 21.14 -7.80 0.47
CA GLU A 508 22.15 -7.51 -0.55
C GLU A 508 22.71 -6.09 -0.59
N THR A 509 24.01 -6.01 -0.31
CA THR A 509 24.87 -4.85 -0.51
C THR A 509 24.58 -4.19 -1.86
N ILE A 510 24.30 -2.89 -1.84
CA ILE A 510 24.21 -2.08 -3.06
C ILE A 510 25.62 -1.63 -3.42
N SER A 511 26.05 -1.82 -4.66
CA SER A 511 27.30 -1.22 -5.11
C SER A 511 27.16 0.30 -5.18
N MET A 512 28.24 1.03 -4.86
CA MET A 512 28.28 2.49 -5.03
C MET A 512 27.99 2.89 -6.49
N GLU A 513 28.46 2.10 -7.45
CA GLU A 513 28.17 2.27 -8.88
C GLU A 513 26.67 2.28 -9.17
N THR A 514 25.89 1.36 -8.56
CA THR A 514 24.43 1.33 -8.72
C THR A 514 23.79 2.64 -8.24
N ILE A 515 24.30 3.21 -7.14
CA ILE A 515 23.78 4.45 -6.55
C ILE A 515 24.12 5.65 -7.43
N ILE A 516 25.36 5.74 -7.91
CA ILE A 516 25.78 6.80 -8.86
C ILE A 516 24.95 6.73 -10.14
N ARG A 517 24.70 5.51 -10.64
CA ARG A 517 23.91 5.30 -11.85
C ARG A 517 22.47 5.78 -11.69
N CYS A 518 21.89 5.75 -10.49
CA CYS A 518 20.56 6.30 -10.24
C CYS A 518 20.49 7.81 -10.51
N ASP A 519 21.52 8.59 -10.17
CA ASP A 519 21.53 10.04 -10.44
C ASP A 519 21.54 10.34 -11.93
N GLU A 520 22.34 9.60 -12.70
CA GLU A 520 22.39 9.71 -14.15
C GLU A 520 21.04 9.37 -14.78
N ILE A 521 20.41 8.29 -14.31
CA ILE A 521 19.08 7.86 -14.77
C ILE A 521 18.01 8.91 -14.47
N ILE A 522 18.03 9.51 -13.28
CA ILE A 522 17.06 10.57 -12.93
C ILE A 522 17.28 11.81 -13.82
N ARG A 523 18.54 12.19 -14.08
CA ARG A 523 18.88 13.30 -14.99
C ARG A 523 18.44 13.01 -16.43
N GLU A 524 18.72 11.83 -16.95
CA GLU A 524 18.32 11.39 -18.30
C GLU A 524 16.78 11.33 -18.43
N TRP A 525 16.10 10.78 -17.43
CA TRP A 525 14.65 10.78 -17.36
C TRP A 525 14.08 12.21 -17.35
N TRP A 526 14.72 13.14 -16.63
CA TRP A 526 14.31 14.53 -16.60
C TRP A 526 14.52 15.24 -17.93
N THR A 527 15.67 15.05 -18.59
CA THR A 527 15.97 15.68 -19.89
C THR A 527 15.08 15.15 -21.01
N THR A 528 14.64 13.89 -20.93
CA THR A 528 13.68 13.27 -21.86
C THR A 528 12.21 13.54 -21.52
N THR A 529 11.92 14.12 -20.35
CA THR A 529 10.56 14.53 -19.96
C THR A 529 10.10 15.73 -20.81
N PRO A 530 8.94 15.69 -21.47
CA PRO A 530 8.45 16.78 -22.32
C PRO A 530 8.45 18.14 -21.61
N GLU A 531 8.77 19.23 -22.33
CA GLU A 531 8.84 20.57 -21.74
C GLU A 531 7.53 21.01 -21.07
N ARG A 532 6.38 20.63 -21.64
CA ARG A 532 5.06 20.88 -21.02
C ARG A 532 4.86 20.22 -19.65
N LEU A 533 5.63 19.17 -19.35
CA LEU A 533 5.63 18.45 -18.07
C LEU A 533 6.78 18.86 -17.14
N ARG A 534 7.73 19.64 -17.66
CA ARG A 534 8.98 19.97 -16.99
C ARG A 534 8.89 21.35 -16.34
N LEU A 535 9.24 21.43 -15.06
CA LEU A 535 9.25 22.72 -14.34
C LEU A 535 10.45 23.59 -14.72
N CYS A 536 11.59 22.97 -15.02
CA CYS A 536 12.85 23.63 -15.34
C CYS A 536 13.71 22.77 -16.28
N SER A 537 14.62 23.39 -17.04
CA SER A 537 15.52 22.65 -17.94
C SER A 537 16.50 21.75 -17.19
N ASP A 538 17.02 22.22 -16.05
CA ASP A 538 17.93 21.51 -15.16
C ASP A 538 17.28 21.32 -13.78
N LEU A 539 17.19 20.06 -13.36
CA LEU A 539 16.55 19.62 -12.11
C LEU A 539 17.25 20.17 -10.85
N PHE A 540 18.55 20.47 -10.93
CA PHE A 540 19.32 20.93 -9.78
C PHE A 540 19.52 22.45 -9.76
N ASN A 541 19.01 23.17 -10.76
CA ASN A 541 19.18 24.61 -10.83
C ASN A 541 18.48 25.30 -9.63
N GLU A 542 19.19 26.15 -8.90
CA GLU A 542 18.61 26.94 -7.79
C GLU A 542 17.74 28.09 -8.31
N ASP A 543 17.99 28.53 -9.56
CA ASP A 543 17.18 29.50 -10.29
C ASP A 543 15.92 28.87 -10.89
N VAL A 544 15.35 27.83 -10.27
CA VAL A 544 13.91 27.53 -10.39
C VAL A 544 13.18 28.70 -9.73
N LYS A 545 13.27 29.87 -10.38
CA LYS A 545 12.60 31.10 -10.01
C LYS A 545 11.15 30.72 -9.91
N LEU A 546 10.65 30.85 -8.68
CA LEU A 546 9.26 30.68 -8.29
C LEU A 546 8.36 30.98 -9.48
N VAL A 547 7.96 29.94 -10.21
CA VAL A 547 7.00 30.10 -11.29
C VAL A 547 5.74 30.50 -10.54
N THR A 548 5.44 31.80 -10.52
CA THR A 548 4.37 32.39 -9.70
C THR A 548 3.01 31.77 -10.01
N GLU A 549 2.91 31.07 -11.14
CA GLU A 549 1.83 30.19 -11.52
C GLU A 549 2.38 28.77 -11.69
N THR A 550 2.74 28.13 -10.58
CA THR A 550 3.25 26.76 -10.64
C THR A 550 2.10 25.85 -11.07
N ASP A 551 2.15 25.40 -12.31
CA ASP A 551 1.33 24.30 -12.81
C ASP A 551 1.55 23.08 -11.91
N TRP A 552 0.48 22.65 -11.23
CA TRP A 552 0.51 21.54 -10.28
C TRP A 552 1.03 20.25 -10.92
N VAL A 553 0.85 20.09 -12.24
CA VAL A 553 1.37 18.95 -12.99
C VAL A 553 2.89 18.93 -13.01
N LYS A 554 3.50 20.03 -13.46
CA LYS A 554 4.96 20.17 -13.51
C LYS A 554 5.57 19.98 -12.12
N ALA A 555 4.86 20.49 -11.12
CA ALA A 555 5.27 20.42 -9.73
C ALA A 555 5.24 19.00 -9.16
N ILE A 556 4.23 18.17 -9.50
CA ILE A 556 4.20 16.76 -9.10
C ILE A 556 5.40 16.00 -9.67
N ILE A 557 5.71 16.17 -10.96
CA ILE A 557 6.83 15.47 -11.61
C ILE A 557 8.16 15.92 -10.99
N PHE A 558 8.33 17.23 -10.78
CA PHE A 558 9.50 17.80 -10.11
C PHE A 558 9.68 17.26 -8.69
N CYS A 559 8.63 17.30 -7.87
CA CYS A 559 8.66 16.76 -6.50
C CYS A 559 8.96 15.26 -6.51
N PHE A 560 8.41 14.49 -7.45
CA PHE A 560 8.69 13.06 -7.57
C PHE A 560 10.17 12.78 -7.90
N ALA A 561 10.77 13.56 -8.79
CA ALA A 561 12.18 13.46 -9.11
C ALA A 561 13.05 13.68 -7.86
N HIS A 562 12.80 14.75 -7.11
CA HIS A 562 13.53 15.05 -5.88
C HIS A 562 13.27 14.05 -4.76
N VAL A 563 12.07 13.49 -4.64
CA VAL A 563 11.82 12.37 -3.72
C VAL A 563 12.73 11.20 -4.04
N ASN A 564 12.88 10.83 -5.31
CA ASN A 564 13.74 9.73 -5.71
C ASN A 564 15.23 10.04 -5.46
N ILE A 565 15.70 11.26 -5.76
CA ILE A 565 17.07 11.69 -5.41
C ILE A 565 17.31 11.57 -3.91
N MET A 566 16.40 12.11 -3.08
CA MET A 566 16.54 12.02 -1.64
C MET A 566 16.55 10.57 -1.13
N ARG A 567 15.74 9.68 -1.72
CA ARG A 567 15.70 8.26 -1.36
C ARG A 567 16.99 7.52 -1.71
N VAL A 568 17.60 7.84 -2.84
CA VAL A 568 18.87 7.26 -3.28
C VAL A 568 20.00 7.72 -2.34
N HIS A 569 20.10 9.03 -2.11
CA HIS A 569 21.22 9.60 -1.34
C HIS A 569 21.09 9.43 0.17
N VAL A 570 19.89 9.29 0.73
CA VAL A 570 19.76 9.06 2.18
C VAL A 570 20.40 7.74 2.61
N CYS A 571 20.46 6.74 1.72
CA CYS A 571 21.18 5.48 1.95
C CYS A 571 22.70 5.66 2.09
N LEU A 572 23.26 6.71 1.49
CA LEU A 572 24.68 7.04 1.56
C LEU A 572 25.06 7.87 2.79
N VAL A 573 24.09 8.47 3.49
CA VAL A 573 24.39 9.25 4.70
C VAL A 573 24.81 8.37 5.87
N LYS A 574 24.20 7.20 6.01
CA LYS A 574 24.52 6.19 7.04
C LYS A 574 24.65 4.80 6.40
N PRO A 575 25.71 4.54 5.61
CA PRO A 575 25.89 3.26 4.96
C PRO A 575 26.15 2.19 6.02
N ILE A 576 25.41 1.10 5.94
CA ILE A 576 25.60 -0.10 6.76
C ILE A 576 26.52 -1.03 5.97
N PHE A 577 27.73 -1.25 6.49
CA PHE A 577 28.67 -2.19 5.88
C PHE A 577 28.35 -3.61 6.36
N PRO A 578 28.45 -4.63 5.47
CA PRO A 578 28.27 -6.01 5.88
C PRO A 578 29.36 -6.38 6.91
N THR A 579 28.98 -6.50 8.17
CA THR A 579 29.89 -7.04 9.19
C THR A 579 30.08 -8.53 8.92
N ASN A 580 31.34 -8.98 8.89
CA ASN A 580 31.67 -10.39 8.72
C ASN A 580 30.92 -11.20 9.78
N ARG A 581 30.06 -12.13 9.33
CA ARG A 581 28.98 -12.80 10.09
C ARG A 581 29.43 -13.69 11.25
N ASN A 582 30.67 -13.59 11.71
CA ASN A 582 31.19 -14.37 12.82
C ASN A 582 30.65 -13.78 14.14
N GLY A 583 29.43 -14.21 14.47
CA GLY A 583 28.56 -13.57 15.44
C GLY A 583 29.10 -13.56 16.86
N SER A 584 29.53 -12.38 17.31
CA SER A 584 29.28 -11.85 18.65
C SER A 584 29.91 -10.46 18.71
N GLN A 585 29.13 -9.44 19.08
CA GLN A 585 29.50 -8.02 19.23
C GLN A 585 29.31 -7.18 17.96
N GLN A 586 28.09 -6.65 17.79
CA GLN A 586 27.69 -5.78 16.67
C GLN A 586 27.81 -4.28 17.01
N GLU A 587 27.98 -3.92 18.29
CA GLU A 587 27.96 -2.52 18.73
C GLU A 587 29.35 -1.82 18.72
N ASP A 588 30.46 -2.56 18.66
CA ASP A 588 31.82 -1.98 18.66
C ASP A 588 32.48 -1.89 17.26
N CYS A 589 31.81 -2.37 16.20
CA CYS A 589 32.41 -2.47 14.86
C CYS A 589 32.56 -1.14 14.09
N ILE A 590 32.06 -0.01 14.61
CA ILE A 590 32.31 1.30 13.98
C ILE A 590 33.81 1.64 14.02
N ASN A 591 34.55 1.09 15.00
CA ASN A 591 35.99 1.32 15.14
C ASN A 591 36.86 0.21 14.51
N SER A 592 36.27 -0.88 14.02
CA SER A 592 36.97 -1.97 13.32
C SER A 592 36.60 -2.00 11.83
N MET A 593 36.47 -0.83 11.22
CA MET A 593 36.36 -0.74 9.76
C MET A 593 37.53 -1.53 9.16
N ASP A 594 37.22 -2.38 8.19
CA ASP A 594 38.21 -2.96 7.28
C ASP A 594 39.22 -1.86 6.92
N ASP A 595 40.49 -2.04 7.25
CA ASP A 595 41.59 -1.07 7.00
C ASP A 595 41.69 -0.62 5.53
N ASN A 596 40.89 -1.23 4.65
CA ASN A 596 40.83 -0.99 3.21
C ASN A 596 39.89 0.16 2.78
N ILE A 597 38.95 0.63 3.60
CA ILE A 597 38.09 1.76 3.20
C ILE A 597 38.70 3.07 3.71
N ASN A 598 39.14 3.93 2.78
CA ASN A 598 39.66 5.25 3.12
C ASN A 598 38.56 6.07 3.86
N PRO A 599 38.76 6.41 5.15
CA PRO A 599 37.77 7.12 5.95
C PRO A 599 37.46 8.53 5.40
N GLU A 600 38.42 9.18 4.74
CA GLU A 600 38.24 10.49 4.12
C GLU A 600 37.30 10.41 2.91
N LEU A 601 37.41 9.35 2.12
CA LEU A 601 36.52 9.11 0.98
C LEU A 601 35.08 8.87 1.48
N LEU A 602 34.92 8.03 2.51
CA LEU A 602 33.62 7.77 3.09
C LEU A 602 32.99 9.03 3.70
N HIS A 603 33.78 9.85 4.39
CA HIS A 603 33.33 11.13 4.90
C HIS A 603 32.86 12.05 3.77
N SER A 604 33.64 12.14 2.69
CA SER A 604 33.29 12.95 1.50
C SER A 604 31.99 12.50 0.85
N ILE A 605 31.79 11.18 0.70
CA ILE A 605 30.55 10.60 0.17
C ILE A 605 29.35 10.96 1.05
N ARG A 606 29.50 10.83 2.37
CA ARG A 606 28.42 11.15 3.33
C ARG A 606 28.05 12.63 3.29
N GLU A 607 29.05 13.50 3.24
CA GLU A 607 28.84 14.96 3.17
C GLU A 607 28.16 15.37 1.86
N GLN A 608 28.63 14.85 0.72
CA GLN A 608 28.00 15.10 -0.58
C GLN A 608 26.57 14.58 -0.65
N ALA A 609 26.32 13.37 -0.14
CA ALA A 609 24.99 12.80 -0.07
C ALA A 609 24.07 13.64 0.81
N ARG A 610 24.55 14.08 1.99
CA ARG A 610 23.82 14.96 2.89
C ARG A 610 23.46 16.29 2.22
N GLU A 611 24.41 16.94 1.57
CA GLU A 611 24.18 18.20 0.85
C GLU A 611 23.14 18.02 -0.26
N THR A 612 23.27 16.97 -1.08
CA THR A 612 22.35 16.66 -2.17
C THR A 612 20.92 16.42 -1.67
N VAL A 613 20.79 15.69 -0.56
CA VAL A 613 19.52 15.39 0.09
C VAL A 613 18.86 16.66 0.64
N LEU A 614 19.62 17.49 1.36
CA LEU A 614 19.13 18.74 1.93
C LEU A 614 18.71 19.71 0.83
N ARG A 615 19.53 19.87 -0.21
CA ARG A 615 19.22 20.71 -1.38
C ARG A 615 17.95 20.25 -2.09
N SER A 616 17.81 18.94 -2.34
CA SER A 616 16.61 18.38 -2.96
C SER A 616 15.36 18.57 -2.09
N CYS A 617 15.48 18.42 -0.78
CA CYS A 617 14.40 18.69 0.17
C CYS A 617 13.98 20.17 0.11
N GLU A 618 14.95 21.08 0.07
CA GLU A 618 14.69 22.51 -0.01
C GLU A 618 13.93 22.92 -1.28
N LEU A 619 14.40 22.41 -2.43
CA LEU A 619 13.77 22.65 -3.73
C LEU A 619 12.35 22.07 -3.78
N MET A 620 12.16 20.84 -3.29
CA MET A 620 10.84 20.22 -3.21
C MET A 620 9.89 21.02 -2.31
N LEU A 621 10.32 21.41 -1.10
CA LEU A 621 9.48 22.18 -0.17
C LEU A 621 9.07 23.53 -0.75
N ASN A 622 9.98 24.21 -1.46
CA ASN A 622 9.67 25.45 -2.17
C ASN A 622 8.52 25.30 -3.18
N VAL A 623 8.57 24.24 -3.97
CA VAL A 623 7.54 23.93 -4.98
C VAL A 623 6.24 23.51 -4.29
N MET A 624 6.32 22.68 -3.25
CA MET A 624 5.15 22.26 -2.48
C MET A 624 4.40 23.43 -1.85
N ILE A 625 5.09 24.40 -1.25
CA ILE A 625 4.43 25.59 -0.67
C ILE A 625 3.59 26.32 -1.72
N GLN A 626 4.13 26.48 -2.94
CA GLN A 626 3.42 27.13 -4.04
C GLN A 626 2.22 26.29 -4.51
N MET A 627 2.41 24.98 -4.64
CA MET A 627 1.31 24.06 -4.98
C MET A 627 0.17 24.11 -3.97
N LEU A 628 0.49 24.15 -2.67
CA LEU A 628 -0.51 24.12 -1.60
C LEU A 628 -1.30 25.43 -1.49
N ASN A 629 -0.65 26.55 -1.82
CA ASN A 629 -1.30 27.85 -1.90
C ASN A 629 -2.11 28.02 -3.20
N SER A 630 -2.01 27.10 -4.16
CA SER A 630 -2.80 27.13 -5.38
C SER A 630 -4.28 26.81 -5.10
N PRO A 631 -5.23 27.48 -5.78
CA PRO A 631 -6.65 27.16 -5.69
C PRO A 631 -7.01 25.79 -6.28
N ASN A 632 -6.08 25.14 -6.98
CA ASN A 632 -6.30 23.81 -7.57
C ASN A 632 -6.38 22.74 -6.48
N ASP A 633 -7.37 21.85 -6.55
CA ASP A 633 -7.52 20.73 -5.63
C ASP A 633 -6.39 19.73 -5.84
N MET A 634 -5.28 19.95 -5.13
CA MET A 634 -4.21 18.96 -5.05
C MET A 634 -4.73 17.73 -4.30
N PRO A 635 -4.42 16.51 -4.76
CA PRO A 635 -4.76 15.31 -4.00
C PRO A 635 -4.03 15.37 -2.65
N SER A 636 -4.78 15.44 -1.56
CA SER A 636 -4.24 15.49 -0.18
C SER A 636 -3.27 14.34 0.12
N MET A 637 -3.46 13.21 -0.57
CA MET A 637 -2.61 12.02 -0.56
C MET A 637 -1.18 12.26 -1.04
N ILE A 638 -1.02 12.99 -2.14
CA ILE A 638 0.31 13.26 -2.71
C ILE A 638 1.04 14.21 -1.76
N THR A 639 0.36 15.24 -1.26
CA THR A 639 0.92 16.14 -0.24
C THR A 639 1.39 15.38 0.99
N PHE A 640 0.56 14.46 1.50
CA PHE A 640 0.89 13.62 2.63
C PHE A 640 2.18 12.83 2.39
N GLU A 641 2.27 12.17 1.23
CA GLU A 641 3.45 11.38 0.87
C GLU A 641 4.68 12.27 0.79
N LEU A 642 4.62 13.38 0.05
CA LEU A 642 5.76 14.28 -0.15
C LEU A 642 6.27 14.88 1.18
N VAL A 643 5.38 15.34 2.07
CA VAL A 643 5.78 15.84 3.39
C VAL A 643 6.36 14.74 4.27
N SER A 644 5.76 13.54 4.25
CA SER A 644 6.27 12.40 5.01
C SER A 644 7.68 12.02 4.55
N ARG A 645 7.96 12.09 3.24
CA ARG A 645 9.30 11.88 2.68
C ARG A 645 10.27 13.00 3.07
N ALA A 646 9.86 14.27 3.00
CA ALA A 646 10.66 15.40 3.46
C ALA A 646 11.06 15.23 4.93
N MET A 647 10.10 14.92 5.81
CA MET A 647 10.34 14.69 7.23
C MET A 647 11.31 13.54 7.47
N HIS A 648 11.06 12.38 6.84
CA HIS A 648 11.94 11.22 6.95
C HIS A 648 13.39 11.57 6.59
N VAL A 649 13.55 12.30 5.48
CA VAL A 649 14.83 12.77 4.99
C VAL A 649 15.52 13.71 5.97
N LEU A 650 14.81 14.72 6.48
CA LEU A 650 15.38 15.68 7.43
C LEU A 650 15.90 14.99 8.68
N ILE A 651 15.18 13.99 9.17
CA ILE A 651 15.57 13.26 10.38
C ILE A 651 16.76 12.36 10.13
N THR A 652 16.80 11.66 9.00
CA THR A 652 17.86 10.68 8.71
C THR A 652 19.15 11.36 8.23
N ALA A 653 19.05 12.35 7.34
CA ALA A 653 20.21 12.92 6.65
C ALA A 653 20.87 14.07 7.41
N ALA A 654 20.08 14.92 8.06
CA ALA A 654 20.59 16.20 8.52
C ALA A 654 21.20 16.19 9.93
N GLY A 655 20.79 15.21 10.75
CA GLY A 655 21.17 15.17 12.15
C GLY A 655 20.89 16.52 12.86
N PRO A 656 21.83 17.04 13.68
CA PRO A 656 21.62 18.28 14.41
C PRO A 656 21.73 19.56 13.56
N ASN A 657 22.23 19.47 12.32
CA ASN A 657 22.67 20.61 11.52
C ASN A 657 21.76 20.89 10.31
N ILE A 658 20.44 20.97 10.52
CA ILE A 658 19.50 21.37 9.45
C ILE A 658 19.67 22.86 9.14
N PRO A 659 19.87 23.26 7.87
CA PRO A 659 19.84 24.66 7.48
C PRO A 659 18.54 25.35 7.90
N ILE A 660 18.66 26.54 8.50
CA ILE A 660 17.51 27.36 8.96
C ILE A 660 16.53 27.65 7.80
N SER A 661 17.04 27.77 6.56
CA SER A 661 16.21 27.97 5.36
C SER A 661 15.21 26.83 5.15
N ILE A 662 15.68 25.58 5.24
CA ILE A 662 14.89 24.37 5.08
C ILE A 662 13.87 24.24 6.21
N HIS A 663 14.30 24.52 7.44
CA HIS A 663 13.40 24.57 8.59
C HIS A 663 12.23 25.52 8.34
N ARG A 664 12.53 26.79 8.02
CA ARG A 664 11.51 27.80 7.74
C ARG A 664 10.55 27.37 6.62
N LYS A 665 11.08 26.82 5.52
CA LYS A 665 10.26 26.31 4.40
C LYS A 665 9.41 25.12 4.81
N PHE A 666 9.94 24.22 5.62
CA PHE A 666 9.18 23.12 6.17
C PHE A 666 7.98 23.61 6.97
N TYR A 667 8.17 24.58 7.87
CA TYR A 667 7.05 25.20 8.61
C TYR A 667 6.06 25.94 7.71
N GLN A 668 6.54 26.64 6.69
CA GLN A 668 5.65 27.26 5.70
C GLN A 668 4.80 26.22 4.97
N CYS A 669 5.40 25.08 4.59
CA CYS A 669 4.70 23.97 3.97
C CYS A 669 3.65 23.39 4.93
N ILE A 670 3.98 23.20 6.21
CA ILE A 670 3.04 22.72 7.22
C ILE A 670 1.90 23.70 7.44
N ASN A 671 2.18 25.00 7.55
CA ASN A 671 1.15 26.03 7.68
C ASN A 671 0.23 26.07 6.44
N ALA A 672 0.79 25.89 5.25
CA ALA A 672 0.03 25.77 4.01
C ALA A 672 -0.82 24.48 3.99
N ILE A 673 -0.37 23.39 4.61
CA ILE A 673 -1.19 22.17 4.78
C ILE A 673 -2.32 22.41 5.77
N HIS A 674 -2.05 23.09 6.89
CA HIS A 674 -3.09 23.45 7.86
C HIS A 674 -4.21 24.26 7.23
N SER A 675 -3.90 25.20 6.34
CA SER A 675 -4.91 25.99 5.64
C SER A 675 -5.75 25.19 4.64
N LEU A 676 -5.33 23.96 4.27
CA LEU A 676 -6.14 23.06 3.44
C LEU A 676 -7.31 22.43 4.20
N PHE A 677 -7.20 22.34 5.52
CA PHE A 677 -8.20 21.67 6.34
C PHE A 677 -9.23 22.67 6.86
N PRO A 678 -10.51 22.27 6.98
CA PRO A 678 -11.52 23.08 7.63
C PRO A 678 -11.12 23.45 9.07
N SER A 679 -11.36 24.70 9.49
CA SER A 679 -11.01 25.19 10.83
C SER A 679 -11.64 24.38 11.96
N ASP A 680 -12.80 23.77 11.73
CA ASP A 680 -13.51 22.91 12.68
C ASP A 680 -12.87 21.51 12.87
N THR A 681 -11.82 21.18 12.12
CA THR A 681 -11.16 19.86 12.16
C THR A 681 -9.78 19.86 12.83
N LEU A 682 -9.22 21.03 13.16
CA LEU A 682 -7.77 21.21 13.08
C LEU A 682 -6.98 21.14 14.38
N THR A 683 -7.56 21.32 15.56
CA THR A 683 -6.71 21.45 16.76
C THR A 683 -7.06 20.45 17.83
N ILE A 684 -6.29 19.37 17.84
CA ILE A 684 -6.10 18.52 19.03
C ILE A 684 -5.06 19.24 19.89
N PRO A 685 -5.40 19.68 21.10
CA PRO A 685 -4.40 20.21 22.01
C PRO A 685 -3.30 19.17 22.22
N THR A 686 -2.03 19.58 22.14
CA THR A 686 -0.87 18.68 22.29
C THR A 686 -0.91 17.88 23.60
N SER A 687 -1.57 18.41 24.64
CA SER A 687 -1.80 17.73 25.93
C SER A 687 -2.79 16.56 25.85
N LEU A 688 -3.74 16.61 24.91
CA LEU A 688 -4.73 15.57 24.65
C LEU A 688 -4.29 14.58 23.57
N SER A 689 -3.19 14.88 22.87
CA SER A 689 -2.70 14.01 21.83
C SER A 689 -2.11 12.71 22.40
N PRO A 690 -2.65 11.54 22.02
CA PRO A 690 -2.07 10.25 22.38
C PRO A 690 -0.67 10.09 21.76
N LEU A 691 -0.43 10.69 20.61
CA LEU A 691 0.88 10.69 19.96
C LEU A 691 1.91 11.43 20.81
N ASN A 692 1.56 12.59 21.36
CA ASN A 692 2.48 13.33 22.21
C ASN A 692 2.79 12.54 23.48
N ALA A 693 1.80 11.85 24.07
CA ALA A 693 2.02 10.96 25.19
C ALA A 693 2.95 9.78 24.82
N ILE A 694 2.75 9.15 23.66
CA ILE A 694 3.64 8.08 23.15
C ILE A 694 5.07 8.60 22.97
N VAL A 695 5.24 9.80 22.38
CA VAL A 695 6.57 10.38 22.10
C VAL A 695 7.27 10.82 23.39
N THR A 696 6.57 11.50 24.29
CA THR A 696 7.18 12.15 25.46
C THR A 696 7.26 11.25 26.68
N LYS A 697 6.24 10.42 26.92
CA LYS A 697 6.13 9.57 28.10
C LYS A 697 6.49 8.11 27.83
N GLN A 698 6.85 7.79 26.58
CA GLN A 698 7.18 6.42 26.15
C GLN A 698 6.11 5.40 26.54
N GLN A 699 4.83 5.79 26.54
CA GLN A 699 3.76 4.87 26.90
C GLN A 699 3.52 3.85 25.78
N GLU A 700 3.42 2.57 26.15
CA GLU A 700 3.02 1.50 25.24
C GLU A 700 1.51 1.57 24.97
N GLY A 701 1.11 2.58 24.20
CA GLY A 701 -0.24 2.75 23.72
C GLY A 701 -0.87 4.08 24.06
N GLY A 702 -1.55 4.66 23.08
CA GLY A 702 -2.32 5.89 23.24
C GLY A 702 -3.78 5.64 22.87
N ASP A 703 -4.72 6.26 23.56
CA ASP A 703 -6.13 6.11 23.20
C ASP A 703 -6.47 6.93 21.93
N PHE A 704 -6.37 6.28 20.77
CA PHE A 704 -6.75 6.87 19.50
C PHE A 704 -8.27 7.05 19.33
N THR A 705 -9.10 6.63 20.29
CA THR A 705 -10.53 6.96 20.23
C THR A 705 -10.76 8.46 20.38
N VAL A 706 -9.78 9.23 20.87
CA VAL A 706 -9.85 10.70 20.89
C VAL A 706 -10.12 11.30 19.51
N TYR A 707 -9.52 10.74 18.45
CA TYR A 707 -9.70 11.23 17.08
C TYR A 707 -11.13 11.00 16.59
N GLN A 708 -11.82 9.98 17.09
CA GLN A 708 -13.19 9.66 16.66
C GLN A 708 -14.20 10.76 17.03
N LYS A 709 -13.86 11.60 18.02
CA LYS A 709 -14.64 12.76 18.47
C LYS A 709 -14.63 13.92 17.47
N TYR A 710 -13.65 13.95 16.57
CA TYR A 710 -13.54 15.00 15.55
C TYR A 710 -14.34 14.65 14.31
N PRO A 711 -14.96 15.60 13.60
CA PRO A 711 -15.74 15.31 12.39
C PRO A 711 -14.98 14.52 11.33
N LEU A 712 -13.68 14.77 11.18
CA LEU A 712 -12.83 14.10 10.21
C LEU A 712 -11.63 13.42 10.90
N PRO A 713 -11.84 12.27 11.58
CA PRO A 713 -10.86 11.67 12.49
C PRO A 713 -9.46 11.50 11.91
N GLY A 714 -9.32 11.02 10.68
CA GLY A 714 -7.98 10.77 10.13
C GLY A 714 -7.28 12.00 9.59
N TYR A 715 -8.02 13.04 9.22
CA TYR A 715 -7.43 14.36 8.98
C TYR A 715 -6.93 14.98 10.30
N SER A 716 -7.70 14.88 11.39
CA SER A 716 -7.25 15.32 12.71
C SER A 716 -6.04 14.52 13.21
N LEU A 717 -6.00 13.20 12.98
CA LEU A 717 -4.80 12.39 13.25
C LEU A 717 -3.59 12.87 12.44
N PHE A 718 -3.79 13.12 11.14
CA PHE A 718 -2.69 13.56 10.28
C PHE A 718 -2.11 14.91 10.73
N VAL A 719 -2.99 15.86 11.03
CA VAL A 719 -2.61 17.18 11.53
C VAL A 719 -1.83 17.06 12.85
N ASP A 720 -2.27 16.16 13.74
CA ASP A 720 -1.60 15.91 15.01
C ASP A 720 -0.23 15.25 14.81
N ILE A 721 -0.12 14.27 13.89
CA ILE A 721 1.17 13.70 13.46
C ILE A 721 2.11 14.80 12.99
N ILE A 722 1.65 15.68 12.11
CA ILE A 722 2.46 16.79 11.61
C ILE A 722 2.91 17.69 12.75
N ASN A 723 1.98 18.15 13.58
CA ASN A 723 2.24 19.10 14.67
C ASN A 723 3.26 18.54 15.66
N ILE A 724 3.13 17.28 16.04
CA ILE A 724 4.04 16.64 16.99
C ILE A 724 5.42 16.45 16.37
N SER A 725 5.46 16.11 15.10
CA SER A 725 6.73 15.93 14.39
C SER A 725 7.45 17.25 14.24
N CYS A 726 6.72 18.33 13.93
CA CYS A 726 7.23 19.70 13.97
C CYS A 726 7.71 20.09 15.37
N ALA A 727 6.91 19.88 16.41
CA ALA A 727 7.28 20.22 17.79
C ALA A 727 8.55 19.45 18.21
N HIS A 728 8.65 18.19 17.80
CA HIS A 728 9.80 17.34 18.08
C HIS A 728 11.06 17.82 17.33
N LEU A 729 10.93 18.11 16.04
CA LEU A 729 12.00 18.73 15.24
C LEU A 729 12.48 20.04 15.88
N GLN A 730 11.57 20.94 16.27
CA GLN A 730 11.87 22.16 17.03
C GLN A 730 12.65 21.88 18.31
N SER A 731 12.20 20.92 19.10
CA SER A 731 12.86 20.55 20.36
C SER A 731 14.28 20.02 20.14
N HIS A 732 14.49 19.30 19.04
CA HIS A 732 15.81 18.85 18.61
C HIS A 732 16.73 20.00 18.27
N PHE A 733 16.26 20.98 17.49
CA PHE A 733 17.10 22.11 17.10
C PHE A 733 17.55 22.97 18.28
N VAL A 734 16.63 23.23 19.22
CA VAL A 734 16.96 24.03 20.41
C VAL A 734 17.93 23.29 21.33
N ARG A 735 17.87 21.94 21.37
CA ARG A 735 18.75 21.13 22.23
C ARG A 735 20.08 20.81 21.58
N SER A 736 20.14 20.56 20.28
CA SER A 736 21.39 20.27 19.58
C SER A 736 22.34 21.46 19.54
N SER A 737 21.81 22.69 19.53
CA SER A 737 22.63 23.90 19.68
C SER A 737 23.27 24.03 21.06
N ASN A 738 22.71 23.36 22.08
CA ASN A 738 23.09 23.52 23.48
C ASN A 738 23.81 22.28 24.07
N ASP A 739 23.57 21.07 23.54
CA ASP A 739 24.17 19.82 24.02
C ASP A 739 24.24 18.77 22.88
N PRO A 740 25.41 18.61 22.22
CA PRO A 740 25.61 17.63 21.16
C PRO A 740 25.42 16.16 21.61
N SER A 741 25.62 15.86 22.90
CA SER A 741 25.48 14.51 23.46
C SER A 741 24.03 14.09 23.70
N TYR A 742 23.10 15.05 23.63
CA TYR A 742 21.66 14.80 23.75
C TYR A 742 21.16 13.92 22.61
N LEU A 743 21.69 14.09 21.39
CA LEU A 743 21.29 13.28 20.22
C LEU A 743 21.65 11.80 20.43
N THR A 744 22.88 11.53 20.87
CA THR A 744 23.34 10.18 21.19
C THR A 744 22.53 9.59 22.35
N ARG A 745 22.27 10.35 23.42
CA ARG A 745 21.43 9.87 24.54
C ARG A 745 19.98 9.66 24.16
N PHE A 746 19.44 10.43 23.23
CA PHE A 746 18.07 10.30 22.76
C PHE A 746 17.91 9.10 21.83
N ILE A 747 18.84 8.90 20.89
CA ILE A 747 18.94 7.70 20.05
C ILE A 747 19.13 6.47 20.95
N ASN A 748 20.11 6.49 21.87
CA ASN A 748 20.37 5.37 22.79
C ASN A 748 19.22 5.14 23.79
N SER A 749 18.53 6.18 24.25
CA SER A 749 17.32 6.04 25.09
C SER A 749 16.21 5.35 24.32
N ILE A 750 16.13 5.58 23.01
CA ILE A 750 15.17 4.97 22.14
C ILE A 750 15.59 3.54 21.80
N ASP A 751 16.88 3.26 21.57
CA ASP A 751 17.42 1.91 21.34
C ASP A 751 17.34 1.01 22.60
N SER A 752 17.64 1.56 23.78
CA SER A 752 17.48 0.85 25.06
C SER A 752 16.02 0.52 25.37
N PHE A 753 15.08 1.32 24.85
CA PHE A 753 13.64 1.13 24.97
C PHE A 753 13.10 0.04 24.02
N PHE A 754 13.89 -0.46 23.06
CA PHE A 754 13.55 -1.59 22.20
C PHE A 754 14.22 -2.91 22.62
N SER A 755 14.93 -2.93 23.75
CA SER A 755 15.37 -4.19 24.37
C SER A 755 14.20 -4.77 25.18
N PRO A 756 13.63 -5.93 24.82
CA PRO A 756 12.58 -6.55 25.63
C PRO A 756 13.19 -7.02 26.97
N ALA A 757 12.47 -6.77 28.06
CA ALA A 757 12.73 -7.43 29.35
C ALA A 757 12.45 -8.94 29.29
#